data_AF-A0A4U5VDH0-F1
#
_entry.id   AF-A0A4U5VDH0-F1
#
_cell.length_a   1.000
_cell.length_b   1.000
_cell.length_c   1.000
_cell.angle_alpha   90.00
_cell.angle_beta   90.00
_cell.angle_gamma   90.00
#
_symmetry.space_group_name_H-M   'P 1'
#
loop_
_entity.id
_entity.type
_entity.pdbx_description
1 polymer ?
#
loop_
_entity_poly.entity_id
_entity_poly.type
_entity_poly.pdbx_seq_one_letter_code
_entity_poly.pdbx_strand_id
1 'polypeptide(L)'
;MLRSSSSSSSKGTEIYLNAVQHVHDAAGATLDLCQLIVKQEQVVWPTLGKGEGQIKRVNVGLTDLSGSLTDGPVNYKYKTKCTWLIEGYPNAVLRLRFNHFATECSWDHMYVYDGDSIYAPLIAVFSGLVVPEFRSNETVPEVVTTSGYALLHFFSDAAYNLTGFNIAYSINSCPNNCSGRGRCSTANSVSGRVYCECEEYWKGEACNIPYCRDNCGSPDHGYCDLTGEKLCVCNDSWQGPDCSLSVPSTEAFWVLPSIKPSAQSLGRASHQALVHSGLIYNLESSTWDVVPVGNGPLYRYGHSLALYQDDIYMFGGKLEAKSANVTDEMWVFNIPRRTWSPQKPAPPPPYALEGHTAHVVELADGEPVMLIFFGYSPIYSYINKVQEYNIRSNSWQVVSAGGAVVQGGYGHSSVYDEASGCVFVHGGYKALSNNKYGLVDHLYRYHVHTKTWMILGESGLARYLHSAVLLSGTLLVFGGNTHNDTSLSNGAKCFSADFMAYDIACDEWTVLPRPSLHRDANRFGHSAVVSNGSMYIFGGFSGLLLNDVLAYTPPSCLAFSNPDLCAAAGPGIRCHWVKSRCVPWEPKPPEHTFPAPFCPARPDSTDEQCFRFSDCASCTSNTRGCQWCEDRKCISASSNCTVTVQDASRCKRREEQECFRLANCRSCSLNVNCQWEPQQQECQALPGQLCGEGWHHVGEACLRINSSRESYDNAQHYCKNLGGNIASLLTDKQVNFVLEELQKYQLQDKTLSPWVGLRKINVSYWGWEDMSPFTNTSLRWLPGEPSDSGFCAYLERAQVSGLKANPCTATTDGLICEKPAGSPQSQSARPCKTPCSLHTSCANCTNQAMECMWCSSTQRCVDSSAYVISFPYGQCLEWQTQDCSAQNCSGLRTCVDCLERAECGWCGDPSNTGKGVCMEGSYRGPLKPVSPTRAGPRDQDRLRDRDMVLDQSLCSSDRGCVNGSVCEHCGNLTAGTHCQSCMPGYYGDPINGGKCNVPLIIFTLIF
;
A
#
# COMPACT_ATOMS: atom_id res chain seq x y z
N MET A 1 -62.65 68.61 4.02
CA MET A 1 -63.86 67.81 3.67
C MET A 1 -63.40 66.63 2.82
N LEU A 2 -63.95 65.40 2.85
CA LEU A 2 -64.74 64.65 3.85
C LEU A 2 -64.98 63.22 3.27
N ARG A 3 -64.51 62.13 3.92
CA ARG A 3 -64.85 60.70 3.64
C ARG A 3 -64.45 60.18 2.22
N SER A 4 -64.38 58.88 1.88
CA SER A 4 -64.02 57.59 2.55
C SER A 4 -63.72 56.55 1.40
N SER A 5 -63.43 55.25 1.53
CA SER A 5 -63.41 54.23 2.61
C SER A 5 -62.62 52.95 2.17
N SER A 6 -62.42 52.00 3.09
CA SER A 6 -62.28 50.52 2.90
C SER A 6 -61.16 49.89 2.01
N SER A 7 -60.25 49.14 2.67
CA SER A 7 -59.65 47.82 2.33
C SER A 7 -59.02 47.52 0.94
N SER A 8 -57.88 46.80 0.81
CA SER A 8 -56.95 46.22 1.82
C SER A 8 -55.62 45.74 1.20
N SER A 9 -54.53 45.79 1.99
CA SER A 9 -53.30 44.97 1.92
C SER A 9 -52.57 44.80 0.57
N SER A 10 -51.68 45.75 0.22
CA SER A 10 -50.57 45.52 -0.74
C SER A 10 -49.40 46.52 -0.59
N LYS A 11 -48.71 46.53 0.56
CA LYS A 11 -47.43 47.25 0.74
C LYS A 11 -46.47 46.47 1.64
N GLY A 12 -45.29 46.11 1.10
CA GLY A 12 -44.29 45.32 1.82
C GLY A 12 -43.00 45.05 1.04
N THR A 13 -42.55 45.99 0.20
CA THR A 13 -41.51 45.73 -0.82
C THR A 13 -40.46 46.85 -0.95
N GLU A 14 -40.30 47.71 0.07
CA GLU A 14 -39.42 48.89 -0.03
C GLU A 14 -38.69 49.27 1.28
N ILE A 15 -38.54 48.31 2.21
CA ILE A 15 -37.67 48.45 3.40
C ILE A 15 -36.91 47.12 3.67
N TYR A 16 -36.11 46.66 2.69
CA TYR A 16 -35.36 45.39 2.84
C TYR A 16 -33.94 45.36 2.25
N LEU A 17 -33.36 46.52 1.91
CA LEU A 17 -31.99 46.61 1.33
C LEU A 17 -30.90 47.15 2.27
N ASN A 18 -31.24 47.68 3.45
CA ASN A 18 -30.26 48.24 4.40
C ASN A 18 -30.01 47.37 5.66
N ALA A 19 -30.65 46.20 5.78
CA ALA A 19 -30.49 45.32 6.93
C ALA A 19 -29.32 44.32 6.81
N VAL A 20 -28.89 44.00 5.58
CA VAL A 20 -27.88 42.96 5.30
C VAL A 20 -26.45 43.47 5.53
N GLN A 21 -26.21 44.77 5.35
CA GLN A 21 -24.85 45.34 5.36
C GLN A 21 -24.24 45.53 6.77
N HIS A 22 -25.06 45.58 7.83
CA HIS A 22 -24.60 45.96 9.18
C HIS A 22 -24.31 44.81 10.15
N VAL A 23 -24.45 43.55 9.72
CA VAL A 23 -24.08 42.38 10.54
C VAL A 23 -22.61 41.97 10.34
N HIS A 24 -21.97 42.42 9.25
CA HIS A 24 -20.63 41.96 8.86
C HIS A 24 -19.46 42.49 9.71
N ASP A 25 -19.59 43.64 10.38
CA ASP A 25 -18.45 44.33 11.02
C ASP A 25 -18.34 44.14 12.55
N ALA A 26 -19.25 43.39 13.19
CA ALA A 26 -19.37 43.32 14.66
C ALA A 26 -18.87 42.01 15.30
N ALA A 27 -18.55 40.99 14.51
CA ALA A 27 -18.08 39.69 15.03
C ALA A 27 -17.04 39.05 14.10
N GLY A 28 -15.75 39.31 14.38
CA GLY A 28 -14.62 38.64 13.73
C GLY A 28 -14.48 37.18 14.18
N ALA A 29 -15.42 36.33 13.78
CA ALA A 29 -15.43 34.89 14.04
C ALA A 29 -16.08 34.16 12.85
N THR A 30 -15.25 33.55 11.99
CA THR A 30 -15.70 32.70 10.88
C THR A 30 -16.37 31.44 11.41
N LEU A 31 -17.70 31.37 11.26
CA LEU A 31 -18.55 30.27 11.70
C LEU A 31 -18.82 29.30 10.55
N ASP A 32 -17.98 28.28 10.43
CA ASP A 32 -18.25 27.09 9.60
C ASP A 32 -18.07 25.82 10.43
N LEU A 33 -19.15 25.04 10.49
CA LEU A 33 -19.37 23.82 11.27
C LEU A 33 -20.29 22.92 10.45
N CYS A 34 -20.14 21.60 10.54
CA CYS A 34 -20.89 20.56 9.82
C CYS A 34 -22.36 20.97 9.50
N GLN A 35 -22.62 21.49 8.30
CA GLN A 35 -23.90 22.14 8.00
C GLN A 35 -25.01 21.13 7.61
N LEU A 36 -26.26 21.58 7.69
CA LEU A 36 -27.43 20.83 7.23
C LEU A 36 -28.34 21.73 6.39
N ILE A 37 -28.78 21.22 5.23
CA ILE A 37 -29.79 21.87 4.39
C ILE A 37 -30.92 20.87 4.13
N VAL A 38 -32.01 21.03 4.89
CA VAL A 38 -33.32 20.50 4.54
C VAL A 38 -33.98 21.48 3.56
N LYS A 39 -34.77 20.99 2.60
CA LYS A 39 -35.40 21.88 1.61
C LYS A 39 -36.52 22.71 2.27
N GLN A 40 -36.39 24.03 2.08
CA GLN A 40 -37.27 25.12 2.54
C GLN A 40 -37.01 25.64 3.97
N GLU A 41 -36.34 26.79 4.01
CA GLU A 41 -36.42 27.88 5.00
C GLU A 41 -35.76 27.77 6.39
N GLN A 42 -35.07 26.70 6.79
CA GLN A 42 -34.20 26.74 7.99
C GLN A 42 -32.81 26.13 7.81
N VAL A 43 -31.79 26.92 8.16
CA VAL A 43 -30.42 26.47 8.46
C VAL A 43 -30.29 26.39 9.98
N VAL A 44 -29.93 25.22 10.52
CA VAL A 44 -29.79 24.99 11.96
C VAL A 44 -28.33 25.17 12.35
N TRP A 45 -28.04 26.23 13.13
CA TRP A 45 -26.68 26.59 13.55
C TRP A 45 -26.31 25.97 14.91
N PRO A 46 -25.23 25.17 15.02
CA PRO A 46 -24.69 24.75 16.31
C PRO A 46 -24.02 25.93 17.03
N THR A 47 -24.42 26.22 18.26
CA THR A 47 -23.79 27.27 19.08
C THR A 47 -22.49 26.78 19.72
N LEU A 48 -21.40 27.53 19.52
CA LEU A 48 -20.07 27.18 20.05
C LEU A 48 -19.40 28.39 20.74
N GLY A 49 -18.75 28.12 21.88
CA GLY A 49 -18.06 29.13 22.68
C GLY A 49 -16.68 29.49 22.13
N LYS A 50 -16.19 30.70 22.45
CA LYS A 50 -14.88 31.19 21.98
C LYS A 50 -13.72 30.47 22.68
N GLY A 51 -12.87 29.80 21.90
CA GLY A 51 -11.58 29.27 22.33
C GLY A 51 -10.84 28.63 21.15
N GLU A 52 -9.53 28.87 21.04
CA GLU A 52 -8.68 28.19 20.07
C GLU A 52 -8.18 26.87 20.64
N GLY A 53 -8.79 25.75 20.22
CA GLY A 53 -8.35 24.41 20.64
C GLY A 53 -9.43 23.33 20.45
N GLN A 54 -9.20 22.45 19.47
CA GLN A 54 -10.04 21.30 19.08
C GLN A 54 -11.48 21.63 18.61
N ILE A 55 -11.91 20.99 17.53
CA ILE A 55 -13.25 21.16 16.95
C ILE A 55 -14.17 20.07 17.53
N LYS A 56 -15.28 20.49 18.15
CA LYS A 56 -16.26 19.57 18.74
C LYS A 56 -17.03 18.81 17.66
N ARG A 57 -17.30 17.52 17.91
CA ARG A 57 -18.17 16.69 17.07
C ARG A 57 -19.59 17.24 17.08
N VAL A 58 -20.10 17.60 15.90
CA VAL A 58 -21.53 17.86 15.70
C VAL A 58 -22.22 16.54 15.39
N ASN A 59 -23.25 16.20 16.16
CA ASN A 59 -24.17 15.08 15.91
C ASN A 59 -25.50 15.63 15.40
N VAL A 60 -25.94 15.22 14.22
CA VAL A 60 -27.24 15.62 13.65
C VAL A 60 -28.07 14.38 13.32
N GLY A 61 -29.25 14.27 13.93
CA GLY A 61 -30.25 13.24 13.62
C GLY A 61 -31.24 13.74 12.57
N LEU A 62 -31.58 12.91 11.58
CA LEU A 62 -32.38 13.29 10.41
C LEU A 62 -33.53 12.32 10.17
N THR A 63 -34.76 12.84 10.19
CA THR A 63 -36.00 12.05 10.15
C THR A 63 -36.92 12.37 8.96
N ASP A 64 -36.53 13.33 8.11
CA ASP A 64 -37.26 13.65 6.88
C ASP A 64 -37.17 12.52 5.85
N LEU A 65 -38.18 12.39 4.98
CA LEU A 65 -38.18 11.38 3.91
C LEU A 65 -37.09 11.60 2.85
N SER A 66 -36.52 12.81 2.77
CA SER A 66 -35.36 13.15 1.93
C SER A 66 -34.73 14.48 2.33
N GLY A 67 -33.41 14.62 2.19
CA GLY A 67 -32.70 15.87 2.46
C GLY A 67 -31.28 15.89 1.88
N SER A 68 -30.45 16.82 2.35
CA SER A 68 -29.06 16.96 1.90
C SER A 68 -28.08 17.29 3.04
N LEU A 69 -26.90 16.66 2.96
CA LEU A 69 -25.74 16.85 3.81
C LEU A 69 -24.66 17.63 3.03
N THR A 70 -24.04 18.62 3.65
CA THR A 70 -22.96 19.43 3.06
C THR A 70 -21.94 19.84 4.12
N ASP A 71 -20.67 19.91 3.76
CA ASP A 71 -19.63 20.48 4.62
C ASP A 71 -19.74 22.02 4.73
N GLY A 72 -20.03 22.72 3.63
CA GLY A 72 -20.27 24.16 3.63
C GLY A 72 -20.36 24.79 2.23
N PRO A 73 -20.35 26.14 2.14
CA PRO A 73 -20.27 26.89 0.87
C PRO A 73 -18.83 27.13 0.39
N VAL A 74 -17.83 26.67 1.15
CA VAL A 74 -16.38 26.81 0.93
C VAL A 74 -15.71 25.43 1.11
N ASN A 75 -14.43 25.29 0.76
CA ASN A 75 -13.67 24.07 1.03
C ASN A 75 -13.78 23.66 2.51
N TYR A 76 -13.95 22.36 2.78
CA TYR A 76 -14.02 21.83 4.14
C TYR A 76 -12.79 22.20 4.98
N LYS A 77 -12.92 22.13 6.30
CA LYS A 77 -11.85 22.48 7.23
C LYS A 77 -10.98 21.26 7.57
N TYR A 78 -9.67 21.44 7.62
CA TYR A 78 -8.73 20.43 8.12
C TYR A 78 -8.96 20.13 9.62
N LYS A 79 -8.58 18.94 10.08
CA LYS A 79 -8.77 18.41 11.44
C LYS A 79 -10.23 18.42 11.92
N THR A 80 -11.16 18.17 11.00
CA THR A 80 -12.61 18.15 11.28
C THR A 80 -13.09 16.72 11.53
N LYS A 81 -14.00 16.58 12.50
CA LYS A 81 -14.74 15.34 12.77
C LYS A 81 -16.23 15.64 12.82
N CYS A 82 -16.97 15.19 11.81
CA CYS A 82 -18.43 15.33 11.73
C CYS A 82 -19.10 13.96 11.86
N THR A 83 -20.33 13.91 12.39
CA THR A 83 -21.14 12.69 12.33
C THR A 83 -22.62 13.00 12.15
N TRP A 84 -23.22 12.45 11.11
CA TRP A 84 -24.65 12.55 10.85
C TRP A 84 -25.28 11.16 11.01
N LEU A 85 -26.51 11.13 11.50
CA LEU A 85 -27.33 9.94 11.49
C LEU A 85 -28.64 10.23 10.78
N ILE A 86 -29.00 9.32 9.88
CA ILE A 86 -30.30 9.31 9.24
C ILE A 86 -31.14 8.22 9.91
N GLU A 87 -32.25 8.61 10.51
CA GLU A 87 -33.21 7.78 11.22
C GLU A 87 -34.48 7.62 10.38
N GLY A 88 -34.60 6.50 9.68
CA GLY A 88 -35.82 6.07 9.03
C GLY A 88 -36.70 5.18 9.91
N TYR A 89 -37.63 4.48 9.28
CA TYR A 89 -38.44 3.46 9.93
C TYR A 89 -37.69 2.11 9.97
N PRO A 90 -37.97 1.21 10.94
CA PRO A 90 -37.30 -0.09 11.01
C PRO A 90 -37.41 -0.89 9.70
N ASN A 91 -36.28 -1.37 9.16
CA ASN A 91 -36.15 -2.04 7.85
C ASN A 91 -36.42 -1.17 6.60
N ALA A 92 -36.54 0.16 6.75
CA ALA A 92 -36.61 1.07 5.61
C ALA A 92 -35.30 1.03 4.80
N VAL A 93 -35.42 1.23 3.49
CA VAL A 93 -34.28 1.31 2.57
C VAL A 93 -33.88 2.77 2.44
N LEU A 94 -32.70 3.13 2.94
CA LEU A 94 -32.15 4.48 2.79
C LEU A 94 -31.19 4.49 1.61
N ARG A 95 -31.32 5.49 0.73
CA ARG A 95 -30.47 5.69 -0.45
C ARG A 95 -29.71 7.00 -0.31
N LEU A 96 -28.39 6.91 -0.34
CA LEU A 96 -27.46 8.04 -0.32
C LEU A 96 -26.91 8.25 -1.73
N ARG A 97 -27.07 9.46 -2.26
CA ARG A 97 -26.53 9.90 -3.54
C ARG A 97 -25.55 11.04 -3.32
N PHE A 98 -24.28 10.74 -3.55
CA PHE A 98 -23.19 11.71 -3.55
C PHE A 98 -23.32 12.54 -4.84
N ASN A 99 -23.85 13.76 -4.77
CA ASN A 99 -24.02 14.64 -5.93
C ASN A 99 -22.71 15.35 -6.29
N HIS A 100 -21.87 15.57 -5.28
CA HIS A 100 -20.51 16.09 -5.37
C HIS A 100 -19.70 15.47 -4.23
N PHE A 101 -18.44 15.11 -4.48
CA PHE A 101 -17.51 14.65 -3.46
C PHE A 101 -16.07 14.86 -3.94
N ALA A 102 -15.29 15.63 -3.19
CA ALA A 102 -13.88 15.91 -3.42
C ALA A 102 -13.17 16.12 -2.08
N THR A 103 -12.43 15.11 -1.62
CA THR A 103 -11.60 15.14 -0.40
C THR A 103 -10.17 14.72 -0.72
N GLU A 104 -9.21 14.92 0.19
CA GLU A 104 -7.86 14.40 -0.01
C GLU A 104 -7.86 12.86 -0.06
N CYS A 105 -7.30 12.30 -1.13
CA CYS A 105 -7.31 10.86 -1.37
C CYS A 105 -6.38 10.12 -0.40
N SER A 106 -6.85 9.01 0.18
CA SER A 106 -6.13 8.16 1.14
C SER A 106 -5.84 8.81 2.50
N TRP A 107 -6.24 10.07 2.71
CA TRP A 107 -6.09 10.80 3.97
C TRP A 107 -7.45 11.17 4.58
N ASP A 108 -8.32 11.82 3.79
CA ASP A 108 -9.64 12.26 4.23
C ASP A 108 -10.73 11.28 3.80
N HIS A 109 -11.60 10.89 4.74
CA HIS A 109 -12.48 9.73 4.59
C HIS A 109 -13.91 10.00 5.07
N MET A 110 -14.88 9.62 4.24
CA MET A 110 -16.31 9.56 4.56
C MET A 110 -16.75 8.10 4.69
N TYR A 111 -17.05 7.68 5.92
CA TYR A 111 -17.51 6.34 6.27
C TYR A 111 -19.05 6.28 6.27
N VAL A 112 -19.62 5.19 5.79
CA VAL A 112 -21.07 4.92 5.85
C VAL A 112 -21.33 3.54 6.45
N TYR A 113 -22.17 3.49 7.48
CA TYR A 113 -22.58 2.27 8.19
C TYR A 113 -24.08 2.00 8.04
N ASP A 114 -24.48 0.73 7.82
CA ASP A 114 -25.89 0.31 7.83
C ASP A 114 -26.39 0.08 9.27
N GLY A 115 -26.51 1.18 10.02
CA GLY A 115 -26.96 1.17 11.41
C GLY A 115 -26.78 2.53 12.09
N ASP A 116 -26.84 2.54 13.43
CA ASP A 116 -26.84 3.74 14.27
C ASP A 116 -25.48 4.07 14.91
N SER A 117 -24.45 3.25 14.65
CA SER A 117 -23.15 3.28 15.32
C SER A 117 -22.03 2.79 14.40
N ILE A 118 -20.77 3.07 14.76
CA ILE A 118 -19.59 2.55 14.04
C ILE A 118 -19.38 1.03 14.21
N TYR A 119 -20.19 0.38 15.06
CA TYR A 119 -20.22 -1.06 15.31
C TYR A 119 -21.24 -1.79 14.44
N ALA A 120 -22.02 -1.05 13.64
CA ALA A 120 -22.85 -1.61 12.59
C ALA A 120 -22.01 -1.99 11.35
N PRO A 121 -22.57 -2.73 10.37
CA PRO A 121 -21.86 -3.07 9.14
C PRO A 121 -21.40 -1.82 8.36
N LEU A 122 -20.09 -1.62 8.26
CA LEU A 122 -19.48 -0.63 7.38
C LEU A 122 -19.70 -1.04 5.92
N ILE A 123 -20.43 -0.22 5.16
CA ILE A 123 -20.83 -0.52 3.77
C ILE A 123 -20.06 0.31 2.72
N ALA A 124 -19.61 1.52 3.06
CA ALA A 124 -18.84 2.37 2.16
C ALA A 124 -17.78 3.21 2.89
N VAL A 125 -16.68 3.50 2.20
CA VAL A 125 -15.64 4.45 2.63
C VAL A 125 -15.14 5.24 1.42
N PHE A 126 -15.58 6.50 1.27
CA PHE A 126 -15.15 7.36 0.16
C PHE A 126 -14.00 8.29 0.55
N SER A 127 -13.12 8.54 -0.41
CA SER A 127 -11.96 9.42 -0.33
C SER A 127 -11.57 9.85 -1.75
N GLY A 128 -10.91 10.99 -1.91
CA GLY A 128 -10.53 11.52 -3.23
C GLY A 128 -11.70 12.19 -3.97
N LEU A 129 -11.58 12.29 -5.29
CA LEU A 129 -12.64 12.80 -6.16
C LEU A 129 -13.64 11.71 -6.56
N VAL A 130 -14.94 11.93 -6.33
CA VAL A 130 -16.03 11.07 -6.81
C VAL A 130 -17.13 11.91 -7.47
N VAL A 131 -16.95 12.19 -8.76
CA VAL A 131 -17.94 12.82 -9.65
C VAL A 131 -18.02 12.07 -11.00
N PRO A 132 -19.11 12.21 -11.77
CA PRO A 132 -19.20 11.65 -13.11
C PRO A 132 -18.19 12.35 -14.05
N GLU A 133 -17.40 11.58 -14.78
CA GLU A 133 -16.43 12.15 -15.73
C GLU A 133 -17.09 12.70 -17.01
N PHE A 134 -18.25 12.16 -17.37
CA PHE A 134 -19.00 12.56 -18.55
C PHE A 134 -20.31 13.28 -18.16
N ARG A 135 -20.80 14.13 -19.07
CA ARG A 135 -22.10 14.81 -18.94
C ARG A 135 -23.30 13.90 -19.32
N SER A 136 -23.07 12.60 -19.45
CA SER A 136 -24.11 11.57 -19.51
C SER A 136 -24.80 11.43 -18.14
N ASN A 137 -25.96 10.79 -18.09
CA ASN A 137 -26.73 10.57 -16.85
C ASN A 137 -26.16 9.42 -15.99
N GLU A 138 -24.84 9.35 -15.85
CA GLU A 138 -24.16 8.33 -15.06
C GLU A 138 -24.13 8.74 -13.58
N THR A 139 -24.66 7.86 -12.72
CA THR A 139 -24.74 8.12 -11.29
C THR A 139 -23.44 7.80 -10.59
N VAL A 140 -22.93 8.78 -9.85
CA VAL A 140 -22.07 8.57 -8.67
C VAL A 140 -22.69 7.47 -7.78
N PRO A 141 -21.89 6.57 -7.16
CA PRO A 141 -22.41 5.42 -6.44
C PRO A 141 -23.57 5.73 -5.48
N GLU A 142 -24.71 5.07 -5.70
CA GLU A 142 -25.82 5.07 -4.76
C GLU A 142 -25.52 4.07 -3.65
N VAL A 143 -25.32 4.56 -2.43
CA VAL A 143 -25.09 3.70 -1.25
C VAL A 143 -26.42 3.41 -0.58
N VAL A 144 -26.69 2.13 -0.35
CA VAL A 144 -27.99 1.64 0.13
C VAL A 144 -27.83 1.03 1.52
N THR A 145 -28.62 1.51 2.48
CA THR A 145 -28.74 0.92 3.83
C THR A 145 -30.12 0.27 4.00
N THR A 146 -30.23 -0.71 4.88
CA THR A 146 -31.38 -1.63 4.97
C THR A 146 -31.87 -1.91 6.39
N SER A 147 -31.14 -1.46 7.41
CA SER A 147 -31.54 -1.49 8.82
C SER A 147 -32.69 -0.52 9.15
N GLY A 148 -32.86 0.53 8.33
CA GLY A 148 -33.65 1.71 8.66
C GLY A 148 -32.80 2.88 9.20
N TYR A 149 -31.49 2.71 9.35
CA TYR A 149 -30.55 3.72 9.83
C TYR A 149 -29.36 3.89 8.88
N ALA A 150 -28.75 5.07 8.86
CA ALA A 150 -27.49 5.31 8.16
C ALA A 150 -26.61 6.29 8.95
N LEU A 151 -25.53 5.80 9.57
CA LEU A 151 -24.51 6.64 10.20
C LEU A 151 -23.46 7.03 9.16
N LEU A 152 -23.23 8.33 9.00
CA LEU A 152 -22.15 8.89 8.20
C LEU A 152 -21.12 9.57 9.11
N HIS A 153 -19.86 9.19 9.01
CA HIS A 153 -18.77 9.79 9.78
C HIS A 153 -17.71 10.35 8.83
N PHE A 154 -17.33 11.62 9.01
CA PHE A 154 -16.28 12.27 8.22
C PHE A 154 -15.10 12.65 9.11
N PHE A 155 -13.90 12.27 8.66
CA PHE A 155 -12.61 12.63 9.26
C PHE A 155 -11.76 13.35 8.21
N SER A 156 -11.22 14.52 8.58
CA SER A 156 -10.14 15.17 7.82
C SER A 156 -8.85 15.32 8.62
N ASP A 157 -7.73 15.24 7.89
CA ASP A 157 -6.35 15.20 8.40
C ASP A 157 -5.78 16.61 8.74
N ALA A 158 -4.48 16.74 8.99
CA ALA A 158 -3.79 18.00 9.27
C ALA A 158 -3.55 18.94 8.07
N ALA A 159 -3.80 18.51 6.83
CA ALA A 159 -3.32 19.12 5.59
C ALA A 159 -4.45 19.54 4.61
N TYR A 160 -4.47 18.99 3.39
CA TYR A 160 -5.02 19.68 2.22
C TYR A 160 -6.56 19.65 2.18
N ASN A 161 -7.18 20.78 1.85
CA ASN A 161 -8.64 20.84 1.69
C ASN A 161 -9.11 21.12 0.25
N LEU A 162 -10.09 20.33 -0.18
CA LEU A 162 -10.77 20.44 -1.47
C LEU A 162 -12.23 20.92 -1.29
N THR A 163 -13.01 20.91 -2.37
CA THR A 163 -14.37 21.49 -2.45
C THR A 163 -15.47 20.64 -1.79
N GLY A 164 -15.12 19.70 -0.91
CA GLY A 164 -16.07 19.09 0.00
C GLY A 164 -17.06 18.12 -0.64
N PHE A 165 -18.27 18.05 -0.10
CA PHE A 165 -19.28 17.07 -0.53
C PHE A 165 -20.72 17.59 -0.41
N ASN A 166 -21.57 17.07 -1.29
CA ASN A 166 -23.02 17.24 -1.25
C ASN A 166 -23.65 15.86 -1.39
N ILE A 167 -24.21 15.33 -0.30
CA ILE A 167 -24.82 14.00 -0.25
C ILE A 167 -26.31 14.18 -0.04
N ALA A 168 -27.12 13.90 -1.07
CA ALA A 168 -28.56 13.78 -0.91
C ALA A 168 -28.91 12.41 -0.31
N TYR A 169 -29.96 12.37 0.49
CA TYR A 169 -30.52 11.11 1.00
C TYR A 169 -32.02 11.01 0.70
N SER A 170 -32.52 9.79 0.61
CA SER A 170 -33.95 9.50 0.46
C SER A 170 -34.33 8.18 1.13
N ILE A 171 -35.52 8.14 1.74
CA ILE A 171 -36.07 6.98 2.43
C ILE A 171 -37.11 6.32 1.53
N ASN A 172 -37.01 5.00 1.34
CA ASN A 172 -37.92 4.20 0.52
C ASN A 172 -38.22 4.79 -0.87
N SER A 173 -37.21 5.37 -1.52
CA SER A 173 -37.27 5.79 -2.93
C SER A 173 -36.67 4.72 -3.85
N CYS A 174 -37.08 4.69 -5.12
CA CYS A 174 -36.55 3.75 -6.11
C CYS A 174 -35.31 4.32 -6.84
N PRO A 175 -34.32 3.47 -7.20
CA PRO A 175 -33.08 3.91 -7.82
C PRO A 175 -33.36 4.59 -9.16
N ASN A 176 -32.82 5.81 -9.35
CA ASN A 176 -33.07 6.68 -10.51
C ASN A 176 -34.56 6.83 -10.92
N ASN A 177 -35.50 6.68 -9.98
CA ASN A 177 -36.94 6.63 -10.27
C ASN A 177 -37.30 5.64 -11.40
N CYS A 178 -36.66 4.46 -11.38
CA CYS A 178 -36.80 3.41 -12.40
C CYS A 178 -36.48 3.87 -13.82
N SER A 179 -35.63 4.89 -13.97
CA SER A 179 -35.16 5.50 -15.23
C SER A 179 -36.26 5.88 -16.24
N GLY A 180 -37.50 6.06 -15.78
CA GLY A 180 -38.65 6.27 -16.67
C GLY A 180 -38.99 5.06 -17.55
N ARG A 181 -38.59 3.85 -17.13
CA ARG A 181 -38.77 2.55 -17.80
C ARG A 181 -39.40 1.50 -16.88
N GLY A 182 -40.23 1.94 -15.94
CA GLY A 182 -40.81 1.09 -14.92
C GLY A 182 -41.49 1.86 -13.80
N ARG A 183 -42.15 1.12 -12.91
CA ARG A 183 -42.93 1.64 -11.79
C ARG A 183 -42.23 1.35 -10.46
N CYS A 184 -42.09 2.36 -9.61
CA CYS A 184 -41.68 2.12 -8.23
C CYS A 184 -42.82 1.45 -7.44
N SER A 185 -42.54 0.32 -6.79
CA SER A 185 -43.54 -0.54 -6.16
C SER A 185 -43.03 -1.15 -4.86
N THR A 186 -43.97 -1.52 -3.98
CA THR A 186 -43.76 -2.31 -2.76
C THR A 186 -44.41 -3.70 -2.82
N ALA A 187 -45.17 -3.99 -3.89
CA ALA A 187 -46.20 -5.04 -3.90
C ALA A 187 -45.69 -6.47 -3.63
N ASN A 188 -44.52 -6.82 -4.16
CA ASN A 188 -43.93 -8.15 -4.03
C ASN A 188 -42.89 -8.27 -2.89
N SER A 189 -42.78 -7.28 -2.00
CA SER A 189 -41.78 -7.31 -0.93
C SER A 189 -42.26 -7.97 0.35
N VAL A 190 -41.59 -9.07 0.73
CA VAL A 190 -41.76 -9.78 2.01
C VAL A 190 -41.45 -8.89 3.24
N SER A 191 -40.91 -7.69 3.04
CA SER A 191 -40.55 -6.75 4.10
C SER A 191 -40.91 -5.28 3.78
N GLY A 192 -41.85 -5.04 2.85
CA GLY A 192 -42.32 -3.68 2.51
C GLY A 192 -41.27 -2.78 1.81
N ARG A 193 -40.14 -3.33 1.36
CA ARG A 193 -39.07 -2.62 0.65
C ARG A 193 -39.52 -2.22 -0.75
N VAL A 194 -39.08 -1.04 -1.20
CA VAL A 194 -39.33 -0.58 -2.58
C VAL A 194 -38.36 -1.19 -3.59
N TYR A 195 -38.87 -1.46 -4.78
CA TYR A 195 -38.14 -1.94 -5.96
C TYR A 195 -38.80 -1.42 -7.25
N CYS A 196 -38.09 -1.52 -8.37
CA CYS A 196 -38.65 -1.16 -9.67
C CYS A 196 -39.29 -2.37 -10.38
N GLU A 197 -40.54 -2.21 -10.79
CA GLU A 197 -41.23 -3.08 -11.74
C GLU A 197 -40.95 -2.54 -13.14
N CYS A 198 -39.99 -3.16 -13.83
CA CYS A 198 -39.57 -2.71 -15.16
C CYS A 198 -40.61 -2.99 -16.24
N GLU A 199 -40.63 -2.11 -17.25
CA GLU A 199 -41.31 -2.34 -18.52
C GLU A 199 -40.77 -3.59 -19.24
N GLU A 200 -41.57 -4.13 -20.15
CA GLU A 200 -41.14 -5.20 -21.05
C GLU A 200 -39.86 -4.77 -21.80
N TYR A 201 -38.95 -5.71 -22.03
CA TYR A 201 -37.60 -5.48 -22.61
C TYR A 201 -36.62 -4.66 -21.74
N TRP A 202 -36.95 -4.25 -20.50
CA TRP A 202 -36.03 -3.54 -19.59
C TRP A 202 -35.73 -4.31 -18.28
N LYS A 203 -34.46 -4.35 -17.89
CA LYS A 203 -33.92 -5.02 -16.68
C LYS A 203 -32.94 -4.13 -15.90
N GLY A 204 -32.41 -4.68 -14.81
CA GLY A 204 -31.59 -3.96 -13.83
C GLY A 204 -32.43 -3.28 -12.75
N GLU A 205 -31.83 -3.00 -11.59
CA GLU A 205 -32.56 -2.48 -10.41
C GLU A 205 -33.23 -1.12 -10.66
N ALA A 206 -32.70 -0.34 -11.60
CA ALA A 206 -33.25 0.94 -12.07
C ALA A 206 -33.91 0.87 -13.46
N CYS A 207 -34.15 -0.33 -14.01
CA CYS A 207 -34.74 -0.53 -15.34
C CYS A 207 -34.00 0.17 -16.50
N ASN A 208 -32.69 0.41 -16.34
CA ASN A 208 -31.86 1.13 -17.29
C ASN A 208 -31.12 0.24 -18.31
N ILE A 209 -31.24 -1.09 -18.19
CA ILE A 209 -30.54 -2.05 -19.03
C ILE A 209 -31.58 -2.67 -20.00
N PRO A 210 -31.47 -2.50 -21.33
CA PRO A 210 -32.31 -3.25 -22.25
C PRO A 210 -31.97 -4.75 -22.16
N TYR A 211 -32.92 -5.65 -22.43
CA TYR A 211 -32.63 -7.09 -22.51
C TYR A 211 -31.56 -7.34 -23.58
N CYS A 212 -31.75 -6.72 -24.74
CA CYS A 212 -30.95 -6.92 -25.94
C CYS A 212 -30.77 -5.59 -26.66
N ARG A 213 -29.53 -5.27 -27.09
CA ARG A 213 -29.30 -4.20 -28.06
C ARG A 213 -29.49 -4.75 -29.48
N ASP A 214 -29.95 -3.88 -30.38
CA ASP A 214 -30.09 -4.12 -31.83
C ASP A 214 -30.71 -5.48 -32.21
N ASN A 215 -31.63 -5.94 -31.34
CA ASN A 215 -32.27 -7.26 -31.37
C ASN A 215 -31.31 -8.43 -31.64
N CYS A 216 -30.06 -8.36 -31.15
CA CYS A 216 -29.03 -9.40 -31.31
C CYS A 216 -28.69 -9.75 -32.77
N GLY A 217 -28.88 -8.80 -33.71
CA GLY A 217 -28.75 -9.06 -35.16
C GLY A 217 -29.71 -10.15 -35.67
N SER A 218 -30.85 -10.35 -34.99
CA SER A 218 -31.81 -11.40 -35.33
C SER A 218 -32.55 -11.11 -36.64
N PRO A 219 -32.77 -12.10 -37.53
CA PRO A 219 -32.61 -13.54 -37.29
C PRO A 219 -31.21 -14.11 -37.52
N ASP A 220 -30.34 -13.40 -38.25
CA ASP A 220 -29.16 -13.99 -38.88
C ASP A 220 -28.00 -14.23 -37.90
N HIS A 221 -27.80 -13.32 -36.93
CA HIS A 221 -26.67 -13.37 -36.00
C HIS A 221 -27.00 -14.04 -34.67
N GLY A 222 -28.26 -14.05 -34.26
CA GLY A 222 -28.70 -14.56 -32.96
C GLY A 222 -30.18 -14.26 -32.69
N TYR A 223 -30.57 -14.35 -31.42
CA TYR A 223 -31.90 -13.98 -30.95
C TYR A 223 -31.87 -13.40 -29.53
N CYS A 224 -32.90 -12.63 -29.21
CA CYS A 224 -33.11 -12.10 -27.87
C CYS A 224 -33.87 -13.11 -27.01
N ASP A 225 -33.25 -13.62 -25.94
CA ASP A 225 -33.97 -14.32 -24.89
C ASP A 225 -34.82 -13.33 -24.09
N LEU A 226 -36.11 -13.62 -23.91
CA LEU A 226 -37.05 -12.81 -23.13
C LEU A 226 -37.43 -13.47 -21.79
N THR A 227 -37.09 -14.74 -21.59
CA THR A 227 -37.64 -15.62 -20.54
C THR A 227 -36.62 -16.12 -19.54
N GLY A 228 -35.37 -16.35 -19.95
CA GLY A 228 -34.26 -16.80 -19.11
C GLY A 228 -33.47 -15.65 -18.49
N GLU A 229 -32.22 -15.49 -18.91
CA GLU A 229 -31.30 -14.45 -18.41
C GLU A 229 -31.48 -13.09 -19.12
N LYS A 230 -32.41 -13.02 -20.08
CA LYS A 230 -32.90 -11.79 -20.71
C LYS A 230 -31.80 -11.04 -21.44
N LEU A 231 -31.07 -11.76 -22.29
CA LEU A 231 -29.83 -11.32 -22.95
C LEU A 231 -29.76 -11.88 -24.39
N CYS A 232 -28.78 -11.40 -25.16
CA CYS A 232 -28.54 -11.92 -26.51
C CYS A 232 -27.91 -13.31 -26.49
N VAL A 233 -28.49 -14.22 -27.26
CA VAL A 233 -27.95 -15.54 -27.56
C VAL A 233 -27.48 -15.52 -29.02
N CYS A 234 -26.18 -15.67 -29.24
CA CYS A 234 -25.58 -15.61 -30.57
C CYS A 234 -25.53 -16.99 -31.23
N ASN A 235 -25.65 -17.02 -32.56
CA ASN A 235 -25.39 -18.21 -33.37
C ASN A 235 -23.87 -18.48 -33.40
N ASP A 236 -23.43 -19.73 -33.62
CA ASP A 236 -22.03 -20.20 -33.46
C ASP A 236 -20.93 -19.37 -34.18
N SER A 237 -21.30 -18.58 -35.20
CA SER A 237 -20.38 -17.71 -35.96
C SER A 237 -20.33 -16.25 -35.46
N TRP A 238 -21.04 -15.92 -34.37
CA TRP A 238 -21.22 -14.56 -33.85
C TRP A 238 -21.00 -14.48 -32.33
N GLN A 239 -20.58 -13.32 -31.86
CA GLN A 239 -20.23 -13.02 -30.46
C GLN A 239 -20.38 -11.52 -30.16
N GLY A 240 -20.03 -11.13 -28.93
CA GLY A 240 -20.21 -9.76 -28.43
C GLY A 240 -21.53 -9.59 -27.65
N PRO A 241 -21.75 -8.42 -27.03
CA PRO A 241 -22.93 -8.15 -26.18
C PRO A 241 -24.27 -8.12 -26.93
N ASP A 242 -24.22 -8.05 -28.26
CA ASP A 242 -25.33 -7.84 -29.20
C ASP A 242 -25.21 -8.70 -30.48
N CYS A 243 -24.31 -9.69 -30.47
CA CYS A 243 -24.01 -10.57 -31.61
C CYS A 243 -23.56 -9.83 -32.90
N SER A 244 -23.03 -8.60 -32.77
CA SER A 244 -22.52 -7.83 -33.91
C SER A 244 -21.17 -8.31 -34.46
N LEU A 245 -20.38 -9.06 -33.68
CA LEU A 245 -19.00 -9.42 -34.01
C LEU A 245 -18.90 -10.88 -34.48
N SER A 246 -18.10 -11.14 -35.52
CA SER A 246 -17.89 -12.50 -36.03
C SER A 246 -17.01 -13.36 -35.10
N VAL A 247 -17.07 -14.68 -35.28
CA VAL A 247 -16.12 -15.63 -34.68
C VAL A 247 -15.25 -16.23 -35.79
N PRO A 248 -13.93 -15.93 -35.86
CA PRO A 248 -13.17 -14.96 -35.06
C PRO A 248 -13.47 -13.50 -35.40
N SER A 249 -13.09 -12.56 -34.51
CA SER A 249 -13.25 -11.10 -34.66
C SER A 249 -11.91 -10.36 -34.70
N THR A 250 -11.84 -9.27 -35.47
CA THR A 250 -10.75 -8.26 -35.41
C THR A 250 -10.99 -7.18 -34.35
N GLU A 251 -12.15 -7.20 -33.69
CA GLU A 251 -12.55 -6.22 -32.66
C GLU A 251 -12.66 -6.87 -31.28
N ALA A 252 -12.30 -6.08 -30.26
CA ALA A 252 -12.35 -6.46 -28.84
C ALA A 252 -13.64 -5.97 -28.18
N PHE A 253 -14.12 -6.64 -27.13
CA PHE A 253 -15.33 -6.24 -26.42
C PHE A 253 -15.28 -6.51 -24.91
N TRP A 254 -16.12 -5.79 -24.18
CA TRP A 254 -16.33 -5.94 -22.74
C TRP A 254 -17.76 -6.40 -22.44
N VAL A 255 -17.93 -7.28 -21.46
CA VAL A 255 -19.23 -7.68 -20.91
C VAL A 255 -19.23 -7.71 -19.38
N LEU A 256 -20.44 -7.66 -18.81
CA LEU A 256 -20.74 -7.94 -17.41
C LEU A 256 -21.49 -9.28 -17.35
N PRO A 257 -20.83 -10.42 -17.07
CA PRO A 257 -21.48 -11.73 -17.03
C PRO A 257 -22.59 -11.84 -15.97
N SER A 258 -23.64 -12.62 -16.25
CA SER A 258 -24.73 -12.92 -15.31
C SER A 258 -24.26 -13.80 -14.14
N ILE A 259 -23.74 -13.21 -13.07
CA ILE A 259 -23.48 -13.97 -11.83
C ILE A 259 -24.81 -14.29 -11.14
N LYS A 260 -25.07 -15.57 -10.86
CA LYS A 260 -26.26 -15.97 -10.08
C LYS A 260 -26.06 -15.56 -8.61
N PRO A 261 -26.92 -14.70 -8.03
CA PRO A 261 -26.67 -14.09 -6.72
C PRO A 261 -26.80 -15.12 -5.59
N SER A 262 -25.68 -15.71 -5.19
CA SER A 262 -25.56 -16.48 -3.95
C SER A 262 -25.40 -15.56 -2.74
N ALA A 263 -25.89 -16.00 -1.58
CA ALA A 263 -25.60 -15.37 -0.29
C ALA A 263 -24.08 -15.32 0.02
N GLN A 264 -23.27 -16.17 -0.63
CA GLN A 264 -21.81 -16.22 -0.49
C GLN A 264 -21.07 -15.19 -1.38
N SER A 265 -21.77 -14.50 -2.29
CA SER A 265 -21.18 -13.54 -3.24
C SER A 265 -20.85 -12.19 -2.58
N LEU A 266 -20.08 -12.23 -1.50
CA LEU A 266 -19.65 -11.07 -0.72
C LEU A 266 -18.50 -10.34 -1.42
N GLY A 267 -18.56 -9.01 -1.41
CA GLY A 267 -17.56 -8.14 -2.02
C GLY A 267 -16.23 -8.14 -1.28
N ARG A 268 -15.13 -7.99 -2.02
CA ARG A 268 -13.77 -8.21 -1.48
C ARG A 268 -12.68 -7.51 -2.29
N ALA A 269 -11.61 -7.11 -1.61
CA ALA A 269 -10.44 -6.45 -2.18
C ALA A 269 -9.13 -6.96 -1.54
N SER A 270 -7.98 -6.74 -2.18
CA SER A 270 -6.67 -7.35 -1.84
C SER A 270 -6.75 -8.88 -1.68
N HIS A 271 -7.49 -9.53 -2.57
CA HIS A 271 -7.65 -10.97 -2.66
C HIS A 271 -7.00 -11.49 -3.94
N GLN A 272 -6.59 -12.76 -3.94
CA GLN A 272 -6.05 -13.43 -5.13
C GLN A 272 -7.07 -14.42 -5.69
N ALA A 273 -7.05 -14.60 -7.01
CA ALA A 273 -7.82 -15.62 -7.72
C ALA A 273 -6.88 -16.56 -8.49
N LEU A 274 -7.36 -17.78 -8.76
CA LEU A 274 -6.68 -18.80 -9.54
C LEU A 274 -7.72 -19.51 -10.43
N VAL A 275 -7.32 -19.98 -11.60
CA VAL A 275 -8.16 -20.79 -12.48
C VAL A 275 -7.69 -22.23 -12.43
N HIS A 276 -8.59 -23.14 -12.04
CA HIS A 276 -8.41 -24.58 -12.08
C HIS A 276 -9.78 -25.24 -12.29
N SER A 277 -9.82 -26.38 -12.96
CA SER A 277 -11.06 -27.14 -13.23
C SER A 277 -11.73 -27.60 -11.93
N GLY A 278 -12.85 -26.98 -11.56
CA GLY A 278 -13.69 -27.43 -10.44
C GLY A 278 -13.50 -26.74 -9.09
N LEU A 279 -13.03 -25.48 -9.05
CA LEU A 279 -12.93 -24.69 -7.82
C LEU A 279 -13.69 -23.36 -7.79
N ILE A 280 -14.38 -23.15 -6.66
CA ILE A 280 -14.84 -21.91 -6.01
C ILE A 280 -15.69 -20.94 -6.83
N TYR A 281 -15.35 -20.62 -8.08
CA TYR A 281 -16.27 -20.01 -9.04
C TYR A 281 -16.20 -20.75 -10.38
N ASN A 282 -17.25 -21.49 -10.70
CA ASN A 282 -17.34 -22.14 -12.01
C ASN A 282 -17.81 -21.12 -13.05
N LEU A 283 -16.91 -20.79 -14.00
CA LEU A 283 -17.16 -19.86 -15.10
C LEU A 283 -18.27 -20.33 -16.06
N GLU A 284 -18.43 -21.64 -16.25
CA GLU A 284 -19.42 -22.23 -17.18
C GLU A 284 -20.85 -22.14 -16.61
N SER A 285 -21.03 -22.42 -15.31
CA SER A 285 -22.35 -22.37 -14.66
C SER A 285 -22.66 -21.01 -14.01
N SER A 286 -21.64 -20.17 -13.83
CA SER A 286 -21.66 -18.88 -13.10
C SER A 286 -22.17 -19.02 -11.66
N THR A 287 -21.58 -19.97 -10.93
CA THR A 287 -21.95 -20.33 -9.54
C THR A 287 -20.73 -20.43 -8.61
N TRP A 288 -20.92 -19.99 -7.37
CA TRP A 288 -19.93 -20.09 -6.30
C TRP A 288 -20.01 -21.43 -5.56
N ASP A 289 -18.85 -21.99 -5.21
CA ASP A 289 -18.69 -23.29 -4.56
C ASP A 289 -17.89 -23.13 -3.25
N VAL A 290 -18.40 -23.62 -2.12
CA VAL A 290 -17.84 -23.34 -0.78
C VAL A 290 -16.90 -24.44 -0.29
N VAL A 291 -15.75 -24.02 0.24
CA VAL A 291 -14.79 -24.89 0.96
C VAL A 291 -15.08 -24.84 2.47
N PRO A 292 -15.28 -25.97 3.16
CA PRO A 292 -15.45 -25.99 4.61
C PRO A 292 -14.21 -25.48 5.37
N VAL A 293 -14.37 -24.43 6.17
CA VAL A 293 -13.25 -23.65 6.77
C VAL A 293 -12.73 -24.24 8.10
N GLY A 294 -13.23 -25.40 8.54
CA GLY A 294 -13.13 -25.86 9.94
C GLY A 294 -11.73 -26.03 10.55
N ASN A 295 -10.68 -26.15 9.73
CA ASN A 295 -9.26 -26.14 10.15
C ASN A 295 -8.39 -25.30 9.17
N GLY A 296 -8.96 -24.23 8.62
CA GLY A 296 -8.31 -23.38 7.60
C GLY A 296 -7.49 -22.20 8.16
N PRO A 297 -6.80 -21.46 7.27
CA PRO A 297 -6.15 -20.20 7.62
C PRO A 297 -7.16 -19.13 8.06
N LEU A 298 -6.76 -18.30 9.03
CA LEU A 298 -7.55 -17.13 9.46
C LEU A 298 -7.74 -16.11 8.32
N TYR A 299 -8.88 -15.39 8.37
CA TYR A 299 -9.23 -14.31 7.44
C TYR A 299 -8.09 -13.30 7.26
N ARG A 300 -7.72 -13.05 6.00
CA ARG A 300 -6.55 -12.25 5.62
C ARG A 300 -6.67 -11.68 4.21
N TYR A 301 -5.98 -10.57 3.97
CA TYR A 301 -5.80 -9.96 2.66
C TYR A 301 -4.33 -9.67 2.36
N GLY A 302 -4.00 -9.33 1.10
CA GLY A 302 -2.62 -9.05 0.67
C GLY A 302 -1.69 -10.26 0.73
N HIS A 303 -2.25 -11.47 0.77
CA HIS A 303 -1.55 -12.74 0.62
C HIS A 303 -1.37 -13.08 -0.87
N SER A 304 -0.41 -13.92 -1.20
CA SER A 304 -0.33 -14.55 -2.53
C SER A 304 -0.92 -15.96 -2.50
N LEU A 305 -1.40 -16.41 -3.67
CA LEU A 305 -1.74 -17.79 -3.96
C LEU A 305 -1.00 -18.22 -5.23
N ALA A 306 -0.49 -19.44 -5.26
CA ALA A 306 0.01 -20.07 -6.47
C ALA A 306 -0.45 -21.54 -6.54
N LEU A 307 -0.71 -22.02 -7.76
CA LEU A 307 -1.19 -23.38 -8.03
C LEU A 307 0.00 -24.27 -8.43
N TYR A 308 0.06 -25.48 -7.88
CA TYR A 308 0.94 -26.54 -8.38
C TYR A 308 0.21 -27.89 -8.29
N GLN A 309 -0.02 -28.51 -9.46
CA GLN A 309 -0.79 -29.74 -9.58
C GLN A 309 -2.18 -29.61 -8.91
N ASP A 310 -2.48 -30.47 -7.93
CA ASP A 310 -3.72 -30.53 -7.15
C ASP A 310 -3.67 -29.73 -5.83
N ASP A 311 -2.64 -28.90 -5.63
CA ASP A 311 -2.39 -28.16 -4.38
C ASP A 311 -2.25 -26.63 -4.64
N ILE A 312 -2.95 -25.83 -3.84
CA ILE A 312 -2.84 -24.36 -3.82
C ILE A 312 -2.00 -23.94 -2.62
N TYR A 313 -0.90 -23.24 -2.89
CA TYR A 313 0.02 -22.70 -1.90
C TYR A 313 -0.36 -21.24 -1.60
N MET A 314 -0.71 -20.96 -0.35
CA MET A 314 -1.00 -19.62 0.19
C MET A 314 0.15 -19.16 1.08
N PHE A 315 0.72 -17.99 0.80
CA PHE A 315 1.79 -17.41 1.62
C PHE A 315 1.41 -16.04 2.20
N GLY A 316 1.69 -15.88 3.49
CA GLY A 316 1.71 -14.60 4.20
C GLY A 316 0.39 -13.85 4.22
N GLY A 317 0.45 -12.55 3.91
CA GLY A 317 -0.64 -11.59 4.02
C GLY A 317 -0.81 -11.02 5.43
N LYS A 318 -1.92 -10.33 5.65
CA LYS A 318 -2.25 -9.62 6.90
C LYS A 318 -3.56 -10.12 7.47
N LEU A 319 -3.54 -10.54 8.73
CA LEU A 319 -4.69 -11.11 9.44
C LEU A 319 -5.68 -10.02 9.88
N GLU A 320 -6.99 -10.31 9.84
CA GLU A 320 -8.03 -9.36 10.25
C GLU A 320 -8.31 -9.33 11.78
N ALA A 321 -7.62 -10.17 12.56
CA ALA A 321 -7.78 -10.27 14.01
C ALA A 321 -7.37 -8.97 14.75
N LYS A 322 -7.79 -8.82 16.02
CA LYS A 322 -7.55 -7.60 16.83
C LYS A 322 -6.06 -7.21 16.99
N SER A 323 -5.14 -8.16 16.87
CA SER A 323 -3.71 -7.92 16.67
C SER A 323 -3.34 -8.20 15.19
N ALA A 324 -3.73 -7.28 14.30
CA ALA A 324 -3.63 -7.46 12.85
C ALA A 324 -2.18 -7.37 12.35
N ASN A 325 -1.49 -8.51 12.47
CA ASN A 325 -0.11 -8.72 12.07
C ASN A 325 -0.03 -9.19 10.61
N VAL A 326 1.08 -8.80 9.97
CA VAL A 326 1.57 -9.43 8.74
C VAL A 326 2.25 -10.74 9.13
N THR A 327 2.00 -11.82 8.38
CA THR A 327 2.45 -13.18 8.73
C THR A 327 3.41 -13.78 7.67
N ASP A 328 4.20 -14.76 8.11
CA ASP A 328 5.08 -15.64 7.33
C ASP A 328 4.49 -17.06 7.16
N GLU A 329 3.24 -17.27 7.59
CA GLU A 329 2.52 -18.54 7.43
C GLU A 329 2.47 -19.02 5.97
N MET A 330 2.85 -20.28 5.76
CA MET A 330 2.61 -21.04 4.52
C MET A 330 1.49 -22.07 4.77
N TRP A 331 0.47 -22.04 3.93
CA TRP A 331 -0.67 -22.98 3.97
C TRP A 331 -0.84 -23.65 2.61
N VAL A 332 -1.16 -24.94 2.60
CA VAL A 332 -1.47 -25.70 1.38
C VAL A 332 -2.90 -26.21 1.45
N PHE A 333 -3.70 -25.87 0.43
CA PHE A 333 -5.04 -26.38 0.22
C PHE A 333 -5.03 -27.43 -0.89
N ASN A 334 -5.40 -28.66 -0.54
CA ASN A 334 -5.52 -29.74 -1.51
C ASN A 334 -6.90 -29.76 -2.16
N ILE A 335 -6.92 -29.65 -3.48
CA ILE A 335 -8.13 -29.47 -4.29
C ILE A 335 -9.05 -30.71 -4.22
N PRO A 336 -8.59 -31.95 -4.52
CA PRO A 336 -9.45 -33.13 -4.45
C PRO A 336 -9.98 -33.44 -3.04
N ARG A 337 -9.16 -33.25 -2.00
CA ARG A 337 -9.57 -33.50 -0.60
C ARG A 337 -10.42 -32.39 0.00
N ARG A 338 -10.39 -31.18 -0.58
CA ARG A 338 -10.93 -29.93 -0.02
C ARG A 338 -10.44 -29.64 1.41
N THR A 339 -9.16 -29.92 1.68
CA THR A 339 -8.53 -29.74 3.02
C THR A 339 -7.37 -28.77 3.02
N TRP A 340 -7.37 -27.85 3.98
CA TRP A 340 -6.20 -27.02 4.32
C TRP A 340 -5.20 -27.77 5.20
N SER A 341 -3.92 -27.41 5.07
CA SER A 341 -2.81 -27.92 5.89
C SER A 341 -1.74 -26.83 6.11
N PRO A 342 -1.34 -26.52 7.35
CA PRO A 342 -0.26 -25.56 7.61
C PRO A 342 1.09 -26.23 7.39
N GLN A 343 1.99 -25.58 6.66
CA GLN A 343 3.35 -26.07 6.44
C GLN A 343 4.32 -25.55 7.51
N LYS A 344 5.39 -26.31 7.74
CA LYS A 344 6.50 -25.91 8.62
C LYS A 344 7.81 -26.10 7.86
N PRO A 345 8.26 -25.07 7.12
CA PRO A 345 9.47 -25.16 6.32
C PRO A 345 10.75 -25.24 7.15
N ALA A 346 11.82 -25.78 6.56
CA ALA A 346 13.15 -25.74 7.15
C ALA A 346 13.68 -24.29 7.25
N PRO A 347 14.40 -23.92 8.33
CA PRO A 347 15.03 -22.60 8.45
C PRO A 347 16.07 -22.32 7.35
N PRO A 348 16.36 -21.05 7.02
CA PRO A 348 15.90 -19.83 7.69
C PRO A 348 14.41 -19.52 7.42
N PRO A 349 13.71 -18.84 8.35
CA PRO A 349 12.35 -18.37 8.10
C PRO A 349 12.35 -17.27 7.02
N PRO A 350 11.27 -17.17 6.21
CA PRO A 350 11.12 -16.11 5.22
C PRO A 350 10.75 -14.78 5.89
N TYR A 351 10.79 -13.70 5.12
CA TYR A 351 10.19 -12.42 5.52
C TYR A 351 8.66 -12.55 5.54
N ALA A 352 8.03 -12.18 6.66
CA ALA A 352 6.59 -11.94 6.76
C ALA A 352 6.21 -10.74 5.88
N LEU A 353 5.23 -10.93 4.98
CA LEU A 353 4.94 -10.00 3.89
C LEU A 353 3.45 -9.83 3.58
N GLU A 354 3.03 -8.59 3.33
CA GLU A 354 1.75 -8.25 2.69
C GLU A 354 1.95 -7.48 1.38
N GLY A 355 1.00 -7.60 0.44
CA GLY A 355 1.04 -6.92 -0.86
C GLY A 355 2.18 -7.38 -1.77
N HIS A 356 2.60 -8.64 -1.62
CA HIS A 356 3.56 -9.34 -2.47
C HIS A 356 2.83 -10.15 -3.55
N THR A 357 3.54 -10.57 -4.59
CA THR A 357 3.04 -11.52 -5.60
C THR A 357 3.85 -12.82 -5.58
N ALA A 358 3.31 -13.92 -6.12
CA ALA A 358 4.04 -15.17 -6.21
C ALA A 358 3.62 -16.01 -7.42
N HIS A 359 4.57 -16.80 -7.95
CA HIS A 359 4.38 -17.73 -9.07
C HIS A 359 5.07 -19.06 -8.76
N VAL A 360 4.49 -20.17 -9.19
CA VAL A 360 5.23 -21.45 -9.26
C VAL A 360 5.91 -21.55 -10.61
N VAL A 361 7.18 -21.94 -10.60
CA VAL A 361 8.03 -22.10 -11.78
C VAL A 361 8.88 -23.36 -11.64
N GLU A 362 9.35 -23.91 -12.75
CA GLU A 362 10.39 -24.94 -12.75
C GLU A 362 11.77 -24.30 -12.87
N LEU A 363 12.76 -24.82 -12.12
CA LEU A 363 14.16 -24.42 -12.23
C LEU A 363 14.91 -25.25 -13.29
N ALA A 364 16.12 -24.81 -13.65
CA ALA A 364 16.96 -25.44 -14.68
C ALA A 364 17.37 -26.91 -14.40
N ASP A 365 17.08 -27.41 -13.19
CA ASP A 365 17.34 -28.76 -12.69
C ASP A 365 16.06 -29.61 -12.52
N GLY A 366 14.88 -29.07 -12.86
CA GLY A 366 13.59 -29.76 -12.69
C GLY A 366 13.05 -29.72 -11.26
N GLU A 367 13.51 -28.78 -10.43
CA GLU A 367 12.93 -28.50 -9.12
C GLU A 367 11.77 -27.48 -9.21
N PRO A 368 10.56 -27.82 -8.72
CA PRO A 368 9.43 -26.91 -8.67
C PRO A 368 9.55 -25.99 -7.46
N VAL A 369 9.55 -24.68 -7.72
CA VAL A 369 9.69 -23.65 -6.68
C VAL A 369 8.60 -22.59 -6.78
N MET A 370 8.13 -22.13 -5.62
CA MET A 370 7.30 -20.93 -5.52
C MET A 370 8.20 -19.73 -5.30
N LEU A 371 8.24 -18.80 -6.26
CA LEU A 371 8.96 -17.54 -6.17
C LEU A 371 8.04 -16.44 -5.66
N ILE A 372 8.43 -15.77 -4.58
CA ILE A 372 7.72 -14.65 -3.95
C ILE A 372 8.47 -13.36 -4.28
N PHE A 373 7.76 -12.38 -4.84
CA PHE A 373 8.31 -11.10 -5.27
C PHE A 373 7.85 -9.96 -4.36
N PHE A 374 8.83 -9.25 -3.81
CA PHE A 374 8.70 -7.99 -3.05
C PHE A 374 7.65 -8.02 -1.92
N GLY A 375 6.82 -6.96 -1.80
CA GLY A 375 5.88 -6.74 -0.70
C GLY A 375 6.44 -5.88 0.45
N TYR A 376 5.59 -5.61 1.43
CA TYR A 376 5.92 -4.83 2.63
C TYR A 376 6.00 -5.71 3.88
N SER A 377 7.02 -5.46 4.71
CA SER A 377 7.19 -6.11 6.02
C SER A 377 7.24 -5.04 7.12
N PRO A 378 6.37 -5.08 8.15
CA PRO A 378 6.36 -4.06 9.21
C PRO A 378 7.64 -3.94 10.05
N ILE A 379 8.56 -4.91 9.94
CA ILE A 379 9.88 -4.91 10.60
C ILE A 379 11.00 -4.43 9.66
N TYR A 380 10.91 -4.76 8.37
CA TYR A 380 12.00 -4.62 7.40
C TYR A 380 11.71 -3.60 6.28
N SER A 381 10.54 -2.96 6.30
CA SER A 381 10.01 -2.08 5.26
C SER A 381 9.78 -2.83 3.93
N TYR A 382 9.85 -2.12 2.80
CA TYR A 382 9.65 -2.67 1.45
C TYR A 382 10.77 -3.66 1.08
N ILE A 383 10.43 -4.94 0.92
CA ILE A 383 11.40 -5.99 0.58
C ILE A 383 11.72 -5.94 -0.92
N ASN A 384 13.01 -5.87 -1.25
CA ASN A 384 13.51 -5.85 -2.64
C ASN A 384 14.13 -7.19 -3.09
N LYS A 385 13.92 -8.26 -2.32
CA LYS A 385 14.44 -9.59 -2.58
C LYS A 385 13.38 -10.47 -3.24
N VAL A 386 13.83 -11.50 -3.94
CA VAL A 386 13.00 -12.65 -4.31
C VAL A 386 13.22 -13.73 -3.26
N GLN A 387 12.14 -14.30 -2.73
CA GLN A 387 12.21 -15.48 -1.86
C GLN A 387 11.81 -16.71 -2.68
N GLU A 388 12.47 -17.83 -2.43
CA GLU A 388 12.28 -19.07 -3.16
C GLU A 388 11.95 -20.18 -2.16
N TYR A 389 10.75 -20.73 -2.27
CA TYR A 389 10.30 -21.90 -1.52
C TYR A 389 10.34 -23.11 -2.43
N ASN A 390 11.25 -24.05 -2.17
CA ASN A 390 11.25 -25.32 -2.89
C ASN A 390 10.12 -26.21 -2.37
N ILE A 391 9.23 -26.62 -3.27
CA ILE A 391 8.00 -27.36 -2.96
C ILE A 391 8.30 -28.83 -2.59
N ARG A 392 9.37 -29.40 -3.17
CA ARG A 392 9.80 -30.80 -3.00
C ARG A 392 10.56 -31.03 -1.68
N SER A 393 11.36 -30.05 -1.23
CA SER A 393 12.14 -30.10 0.01
C SER A 393 11.53 -29.34 1.19
N ASN A 394 10.47 -28.54 0.98
CA ASN A 394 9.82 -27.72 2.02
C ASN A 394 10.85 -26.81 2.74
N SER A 395 11.59 -26.02 1.98
CA SER A 395 12.68 -25.16 2.48
C SER A 395 12.72 -23.81 1.76
N TRP A 396 13.06 -22.75 2.50
CA TRP A 396 13.21 -21.39 1.98
C TRP A 396 14.67 -21.02 1.69
N GLN A 397 14.87 -20.19 0.67
CA GLN A 397 16.07 -19.38 0.51
C GLN A 397 15.75 -17.98 -0.02
N VAL A 398 16.64 -17.02 0.24
CA VAL A 398 16.57 -15.65 -0.31
C VAL A 398 17.53 -15.57 -1.49
N VAL A 399 17.01 -15.22 -2.67
CA VAL A 399 17.78 -15.29 -3.91
C VAL A 399 18.75 -14.11 -4.05
N SER A 400 20.03 -14.40 -4.29
CA SER A 400 21.04 -13.41 -4.69
C SER A 400 20.94 -13.15 -6.19
N ALA A 401 19.94 -12.36 -6.60
CA ALA A 401 19.69 -12.06 -8.00
C ALA A 401 20.78 -11.14 -8.62
N GLY A 402 21.08 -11.36 -9.90
CA GLY A 402 21.97 -10.52 -10.71
C GLY A 402 21.24 -9.54 -11.63
N GLY A 403 21.97 -8.89 -12.53
CA GLY A 403 21.42 -7.90 -13.46
C GLY A 403 21.03 -6.59 -12.76
N ALA A 404 19.92 -6.00 -13.19
CA ALA A 404 19.47 -4.66 -12.77
C ALA A 404 19.24 -4.50 -11.26
N VAL A 405 19.43 -3.27 -10.75
CA VAL A 405 19.10 -2.90 -9.38
C VAL A 405 17.61 -2.60 -9.24
N VAL A 406 16.84 -3.61 -8.86
CA VAL A 406 15.41 -3.45 -8.55
C VAL A 406 15.15 -2.89 -7.16
N GLN A 407 14.13 -2.03 -7.08
CA GLN A 407 13.51 -1.56 -5.83
C GLN A 407 12.25 -2.39 -5.52
N GLY A 408 12.10 -2.76 -4.25
CA GLY A 408 10.93 -3.46 -3.74
C GLY A 408 9.70 -2.55 -3.65
N GLY A 409 8.50 -3.16 -3.65
CA GLY A 409 7.24 -2.43 -3.59
C GLY A 409 6.06 -3.25 -3.10
N TYR A 410 5.08 -2.55 -2.52
CA TYR A 410 3.77 -3.08 -2.11
C TYR A 410 2.75 -2.92 -3.25
N GLY A 411 1.88 -3.92 -3.44
CA GLY A 411 0.73 -3.82 -4.35
C GLY A 411 1.12 -3.63 -5.82
N HIS A 412 2.29 -4.14 -6.21
CA HIS A 412 2.64 -4.34 -7.61
C HIS A 412 1.82 -5.52 -8.18
N SER A 413 1.68 -5.59 -9.51
CA SER A 413 1.22 -6.81 -10.17
C SER A 413 2.41 -7.57 -10.76
N SER A 414 2.24 -8.87 -11.00
CA SER A 414 3.21 -9.65 -11.77
C SER A 414 2.56 -10.85 -12.46
N VAL A 415 3.15 -11.29 -13.56
CA VAL A 415 2.76 -12.50 -14.28
C VAL A 415 3.99 -13.29 -14.69
N TYR A 416 3.87 -14.61 -14.71
CA TYR A 416 4.86 -15.52 -15.29
C TYR A 416 4.52 -15.81 -16.75
N ASP A 417 5.50 -15.65 -17.63
CA ASP A 417 5.49 -16.17 -19.00
C ASP A 417 6.38 -17.41 -19.05
N GLU A 418 5.73 -18.58 -19.14
CA GLU A 418 6.39 -19.88 -19.27
C GLU A 418 7.25 -19.95 -20.53
N ALA A 419 6.79 -19.37 -21.65
CA ALA A 419 7.45 -19.48 -22.94
C ALA A 419 8.80 -18.73 -23.02
N SER A 420 8.95 -17.61 -22.29
CA SER A 420 10.25 -16.94 -22.13
C SER A 420 10.96 -17.23 -20.79
N GLY A 421 10.39 -18.07 -19.92
CA GLY A 421 10.92 -18.36 -18.60
C GLY A 421 11.09 -17.12 -17.71
N CYS A 422 10.21 -16.11 -17.88
CA CYS A 422 10.35 -14.80 -17.26
C CYS A 422 9.13 -14.43 -16.41
N VAL A 423 9.38 -13.79 -15.26
CA VAL A 423 8.34 -13.07 -14.50
C VAL A 423 8.44 -11.58 -14.82
N PHE A 424 7.33 -10.97 -15.22
CA PHE A 424 7.19 -9.54 -15.44
C PHE A 424 6.53 -8.91 -14.20
N VAL A 425 7.08 -7.82 -13.68
CA VAL A 425 6.61 -7.14 -12.45
C VAL A 425 6.39 -5.65 -12.72
N HIS A 426 5.17 -5.15 -12.53
CA HIS A 426 4.77 -3.78 -12.88
C HIS A 426 4.31 -2.96 -11.68
N GLY A 427 4.77 -1.71 -11.64
CA GLY A 427 4.27 -0.65 -10.76
C GLY A 427 4.46 -0.92 -9.27
N GLY A 428 3.41 -0.61 -8.49
CA GLY A 428 3.38 -0.70 -7.03
C GLY A 428 3.76 0.61 -6.34
N TYR A 429 3.60 0.62 -5.02
CA TYR A 429 4.05 1.70 -4.13
C TYR A 429 5.44 1.32 -3.57
N LYS A 430 6.45 2.17 -3.73
CA LYS A 430 7.87 1.84 -3.45
C LYS A 430 8.53 2.86 -2.52
N ALA A 431 9.58 2.40 -1.83
CA ALA A 431 10.59 3.25 -1.24
C ALA A 431 11.63 3.62 -2.31
N LEU A 432 11.75 4.91 -2.60
CA LEU A 432 12.76 5.51 -3.47
C LEU A 432 13.89 6.10 -2.61
N SER A 433 14.96 6.59 -3.22
CA SER A 433 16.03 7.28 -2.49
C SER A 433 15.53 8.57 -1.83
N ASN A 434 16.27 9.06 -0.83
CA ASN A 434 15.97 10.32 -0.13
C ASN A 434 14.62 10.32 0.61
N ASN A 435 14.22 9.18 1.16
CA ASN A 435 12.94 8.97 1.87
C ASN A 435 11.69 9.42 1.10
N LYS A 436 11.75 9.31 -0.24
CA LYS A 436 10.57 9.51 -1.09
C LYS A 436 9.84 8.18 -1.23
N TYR A 437 8.58 8.17 -0.82
CA TYR A 437 7.68 7.05 -0.98
C TYR A 437 6.59 7.44 -1.97
N GLY A 438 6.10 6.49 -2.78
CA GLY A 438 5.06 6.80 -3.76
C GLY A 438 4.85 5.72 -4.81
N LEU A 439 3.93 6.00 -5.72
CA LEU A 439 3.65 5.14 -6.88
C LEU A 439 4.78 5.18 -7.90
N VAL A 440 4.98 4.05 -8.58
CA VAL A 440 5.81 3.99 -9.79
C VAL A 440 5.08 3.33 -10.96
N ASP A 441 5.61 3.58 -12.15
CA ASP A 441 5.23 3.03 -13.46
C ASP A 441 6.30 2.05 -14.02
N HIS A 442 7.33 1.74 -13.22
CA HIS A 442 8.44 0.87 -13.60
C HIS A 442 7.94 -0.54 -13.97
N LEU A 443 8.46 -1.09 -15.06
CA LEU A 443 8.34 -2.50 -15.43
C LEU A 443 9.72 -3.19 -15.30
N TYR A 444 9.73 -4.34 -14.63
CA TYR A 444 10.92 -5.18 -14.50
C TYR A 444 10.66 -6.58 -15.07
N ARG A 445 11.68 -7.22 -15.65
CA ARG A 445 11.68 -8.63 -16.03
C ARG A 445 12.70 -9.40 -15.20
N TYR A 446 12.29 -10.52 -14.63
CA TYR A 446 13.15 -11.48 -13.94
C TYR A 446 13.20 -12.78 -14.75
N HIS A 447 14.36 -13.15 -15.28
CA HIS A 447 14.53 -14.43 -15.95
C HIS A 447 14.88 -15.52 -14.94
N VAL A 448 14.04 -16.55 -14.85
CA VAL A 448 14.05 -17.56 -13.77
C VAL A 448 15.36 -18.35 -13.74
N HIS A 449 15.81 -18.86 -14.88
CA HIS A 449 16.96 -19.76 -14.95
C HIS A 449 18.30 -19.09 -14.60
N THR A 450 18.51 -17.84 -15.01
CA THR A 450 19.74 -17.08 -14.71
C THR A 450 19.63 -16.28 -13.41
N LYS A 451 18.43 -16.17 -12.83
CA LYS A 451 18.12 -15.37 -11.63
C LYS A 451 18.56 -13.91 -11.79
N THR A 452 18.33 -13.32 -12.97
CA THR A 452 18.74 -11.96 -13.34
C THR A 452 17.57 -11.02 -13.67
N TRP A 453 17.67 -9.78 -13.20
CA TRP A 453 16.73 -8.70 -13.50
C TRP A 453 17.12 -7.86 -14.72
N MET A 454 16.13 -7.34 -15.43
CA MET A 454 16.26 -6.34 -16.50
C MET A 454 15.17 -5.28 -16.37
N ILE A 455 15.50 -4.03 -16.67
CA ILE A 455 14.55 -2.89 -16.68
C ILE A 455 13.97 -2.74 -18.09
N LEU A 456 12.65 -2.60 -18.16
CA LEU A 456 11.87 -2.49 -19.40
C LEU A 456 11.29 -1.07 -19.57
N GLY A 457 10.50 -0.86 -20.61
CA GLY A 457 9.72 0.35 -20.82
C GLY A 457 8.84 0.71 -19.61
N GLU A 458 8.87 1.99 -19.21
CA GLU A 458 7.99 2.55 -18.18
C GLU A 458 6.61 2.84 -18.76
N SER A 459 5.53 2.62 -18.00
CA SER A 459 4.17 2.82 -18.52
C SER A 459 3.70 4.29 -18.55
N GLY A 460 4.41 5.22 -17.89
CA GLY A 460 4.00 6.60 -17.71
C GLY A 460 2.79 6.80 -16.79
N LEU A 461 2.17 5.72 -16.30
CA LEU A 461 0.89 5.73 -15.58
C LEU A 461 0.99 4.97 -14.26
N ALA A 462 1.75 5.56 -13.32
CA ALA A 462 2.12 5.00 -12.03
C ALA A 462 0.89 4.57 -11.20
N ARG A 463 0.93 3.34 -10.64
CA ARG A 463 -0.23 2.71 -10.00
C ARG A 463 0.10 1.54 -9.07
N TYR A 464 -0.73 1.32 -8.06
CA TYR A 464 -0.69 0.14 -7.18
C TYR A 464 -2.08 -0.48 -6.98
N LEU A 465 -2.11 -1.72 -6.48
CA LEU A 465 -3.32 -2.56 -6.33
C LEU A 465 -4.13 -2.67 -7.64
N HIS A 466 -3.42 -2.71 -8.77
CA HIS A 466 -3.95 -3.05 -10.09
C HIS A 466 -3.76 -4.55 -10.36
N SER A 467 -4.53 -5.11 -11.29
CA SER A 467 -4.27 -6.46 -11.81
C SER A 467 -3.48 -6.40 -13.12
N ALA A 468 -2.79 -7.50 -13.43
CA ALA A 468 -2.19 -7.76 -14.73
C ALA A 468 -2.42 -9.22 -15.12
N VAL A 469 -2.59 -9.47 -16.42
CA VAL A 469 -2.63 -10.82 -17.00
C VAL A 469 -1.78 -10.91 -18.27
N LEU A 470 -1.30 -12.10 -18.60
CA LEU A 470 -0.61 -12.40 -19.86
C LEU A 470 -1.63 -12.96 -20.87
N LEU A 471 -1.72 -12.35 -22.06
CA LEU A 471 -2.61 -12.80 -23.12
C LEU A 471 -1.99 -12.53 -24.49
N SER A 472 -1.83 -13.57 -25.33
CA SER A 472 -1.34 -13.47 -26.71
C SER A 472 -0.08 -12.59 -26.90
N GLY A 473 0.96 -12.79 -26.07
CA GLY A 473 2.21 -12.03 -26.14
C GLY A 473 2.16 -10.60 -25.56
N THR A 474 1.06 -10.24 -24.89
CA THR A 474 0.82 -8.91 -24.33
C THR A 474 0.50 -8.99 -22.83
N LEU A 475 1.05 -8.08 -22.03
CA LEU A 475 0.61 -7.86 -20.66
C LEU A 475 -0.59 -6.91 -20.69
N LEU A 476 -1.76 -7.35 -20.21
CA LEU A 476 -2.95 -6.52 -20.05
C LEU A 476 -3.06 -6.07 -18.59
N VAL A 477 -3.03 -4.76 -18.35
CA VAL A 477 -3.09 -4.14 -17.01
C VAL A 477 -4.38 -3.33 -16.87
N PHE A 478 -5.13 -3.57 -15.79
CA PHE A 478 -6.40 -2.89 -15.54
C PHE A 478 -6.45 -2.16 -14.20
N GLY A 479 -6.95 -0.93 -14.23
CA GLY A 479 -7.35 -0.13 -13.06
C GLY A 479 -6.21 0.10 -12.06
N GLY A 480 -6.54 0.05 -10.78
CA GLY A 480 -5.63 0.37 -9.67
C GLY A 480 -5.88 1.76 -9.07
N ASN A 481 -5.11 2.05 -8.02
CA ASN A 481 -5.04 3.38 -7.41
C ASN A 481 -3.85 4.14 -8.02
N THR A 482 -4.14 5.34 -8.50
CA THR A 482 -3.27 6.22 -9.30
C THR A 482 -2.95 7.54 -8.58
N HIS A 483 -3.28 7.68 -7.29
CA HIS A 483 -3.06 8.93 -6.55
C HIS A 483 -1.58 9.19 -6.24
N ASN A 484 -1.12 10.40 -6.51
CA ASN A 484 0.20 10.87 -6.11
C ASN A 484 0.07 11.97 -5.05
N ASP A 485 0.45 11.65 -3.83
CA ASP A 485 0.32 12.48 -2.62
C ASP A 485 1.18 13.77 -2.66
N THR A 486 1.93 14.01 -3.74
CA THR A 486 2.81 15.19 -3.90
C THR A 486 2.29 16.24 -4.89
N SER A 487 1.14 16.02 -5.53
CA SER A 487 0.56 16.95 -6.52
C SER A 487 -0.74 17.59 -6.04
N LEU A 488 -0.88 18.91 -6.23
CA LEU A 488 -2.14 19.65 -6.02
C LEU A 488 -3.29 18.95 -6.75
N SER A 489 -4.22 18.39 -5.98
CA SER A 489 -5.18 17.35 -6.39
C SER A 489 -6.39 17.88 -7.18
N ASN A 490 -6.15 18.78 -8.13
CA ASN A 490 -7.10 19.28 -9.13
C ASN A 490 -7.52 18.16 -10.11
N GLY A 491 -8.37 17.23 -9.66
CA GLY A 491 -8.95 16.16 -10.47
C GLY A 491 -8.65 14.72 -10.03
N ALA A 492 -7.98 14.50 -8.90
CA ALA A 492 -7.38 13.20 -8.58
C ALA A 492 -8.39 12.17 -8.01
N LYS A 493 -8.61 11.06 -8.74
CA LYS A 493 -9.35 9.88 -8.27
C LYS A 493 -8.44 8.91 -7.52
N CYS A 494 -8.96 8.28 -6.47
CA CYS A 494 -8.29 7.16 -5.78
C CYS A 494 -8.37 5.82 -6.53
N PHE A 495 -9.23 5.71 -7.55
CA PHE A 495 -9.49 4.48 -8.29
C PHE A 495 -9.67 4.78 -9.77
N SER A 496 -9.10 3.93 -10.63
CA SER A 496 -9.16 4.08 -12.08
C SER A 496 -9.73 2.83 -12.78
N ALA A 497 -10.27 3.03 -13.98
CA ALA A 497 -10.66 2.02 -14.96
C ALA A 497 -9.71 2.03 -16.18
N ASP A 498 -8.58 2.74 -16.10
CA ASP A 498 -7.58 2.81 -17.17
C ASP A 498 -7.05 1.42 -17.49
N PHE A 499 -7.21 1.05 -18.75
CA PHE A 499 -6.79 -0.23 -19.30
C PHE A 499 -5.61 0.01 -20.24
N MET A 500 -4.58 -0.82 -20.16
CA MET A 500 -3.37 -0.64 -20.99
C MET A 500 -2.70 -1.97 -21.30
N ALA A 501 -2.07 -2.03 -22.46
CA ALA A 501 -1.29 -3.14 -22.97
C ALA A 501 0.21 -2.80 -22.89
N TYR A 502 1.04 -3.78 -22.53
CA TYR A 502 2.46 -3.78 -22.84
C TYR A 502 2.79 -4.92 -23.79
N ASP A 503 3.39 -4.59 -24.93
CA ASP A 503 3.87 -5.54 -25.91
C ASP A 503 5.21 -6.13 -25.46
N ILE A 504 5.23 -7.45 -25.21
CA ILE A 504 6.43 -8.11 -24.70
C ILE A 504 7.54 -8.13 -25.75
N ALA A 505 7.21 -8.37 -27.02
CA ALA A 505 8.19 -8.44 -28.10
C ALA A 505 8.84 -7.07 -28.37
N CYS A 506 8.04 -6.01 -28.40
CA CYS A 506 8.47 -4.67 -28.81
C CYS A 506 8.76 -3.70 -27.65
N ASP A 507 8.66 -4.13 -26.39
CA ASP A 507 8.94 -3.35 -25.17
C ASP A 507 8.09 -2.07 -25.03
N GLU A 508 6.88 -2.07 -25.60
CA GLU A 508 6.09 -0.87 -25.89
C GLU A 508 4.75 -0.86 -25.16
N TRP A 509 4.40 0.28 -24.56
CA TRP A 509 3.11 0.48 -23.86
C TRP A 509 2.08 1.17 -24.76
N THR A 510 0.82 0.73 -24.69
CA THR A 510 -0.31 1.39 -25.35
C THR A 510 -1.52 1.44 -24.41
N VAL A 511 -2.09 2.63 -24.24
CA VAL A 511 -3.36 2.81 -23.51
C VAL A 511 -4.50 2.28 -24.37
N LEU A 512 -5.33 1.40 -23.81
CA LEU A 512 -6.47 0.78 -24.48
C LEU A 512 -7.76 1.57 -24.19
N PRO A 513 -8.81 1.41 -25.03
CA PRO A 513 -10.14 1.91 -24.71
C PRO A 513 -10.64 1.38 -23.35
N ARG A 514 -11.17 2.29 -22.52
CA ARG A 514 -11.81 1.94 -21.24
C ARG A 514 -13.08 1.10 -21.45
N PRO A 515 -13.53 0.31 -20.45
CA PRO A 515 -14.70 -0.57 -20.60
C PRO A 515 -15.98 0.18 -21.01
N SER A 516 -16.59 -0.22 -22.13
CA SER A 516 -17.84 0.35 -22.68
C SER A 516 -19.11 -0.18 -21.99
N LEU A 517 -19.06 -0.27 -20.66
CA LEU A 517 -20.08 -0.89 -19.81
C LEU A 517 -21.17 0.10 -19.36
N HIS A 518 -22.30 -0.42 -18.87
CA HIS A 518 -23.45 0.37 -18.40
C HIS A 518 -23.36 0.79 -16.91
N ARG A 519 -22.19 0.62 -16.30
CA ARG A 519 -21.84 0.91 -14.90
C ARG A 519 -20.38 1.36 -14.86
N ASP A 520 -20.02 2.17 -13.87
CA ASP A 520 -18.61 2.51 -13.64
C ASP A 520 -17.79 1.25 -13.34
N ALA A 521 -16.61 1.16 -13.95
CA ALA A 521 -15.65 0.09 -13.78
C ALA A 521 -14.46 0.48 -12.88
N ASN A 522 -14.31 1.75 -12.49
CA ASN A 522 -13.14 2.26 -11.73
C ASN A 522 -12.92 1.49 -10.41
N ARG A 523 -11.75 0.87 -10.22
CA ARG A 523 -11.47 0.03 -9.03
C ARG A 523 -10.00 -0.28 -8.79
N PHE A 524 -9.63 -0.53 -7.53
CA PHE A 524 -8.36 -1.17 -7.16
C PHE A 524 -8.59 -2.38 -6.23
N GLY A 525 -7.55 -3.17 -5.97
CA GLY A 525 -7.60 -4.35 -5.09
C GLY A 525 -8.40 -5.53 -5.64
N HIS A 526 -8.78 -5.48 -6.92
CA HIS A 526 -9.44 -6.56 -7.64
C HIS A 526 -8.43 -7.65 -8.02
N SER A 527 -8.91 -8.88 -8.25
CA SER A 527 -8.12 -9.92 -8.89
C SER A 527 -8.45 -9.99 -10.39
N ALA A 528 -7.54 -10.53 -11.20
CA ALA A 528 -7.85 -10.90 -12.58
C ALA A 528 -7.15 -12.20 -12.99
N VAL A 529 -7.77 -12.91 -13.92
CA VAL A 529 -7.33 -14.22 -14.44
C VAL A 529 -7.65 -14.34 -15.92
N VAL A 530 -7.01 -15.27 -16.62
CA VAL A 530 -7.36 -15.63 -18.01
C VAL A 530 -8.10 -16.96 -18.02
N SER A 531 -9.16 -17.04 -18.83
CA SER A 531 -9.83 -18.30 -19.16
C SER A 531 -10.43 -18.21 -20.56
N ASN A 532 -10.37 -19.30 -21.33
CA ASN A 532 -10.90 -19.39 -22.70
C ASN A 532 -10.56 -18.17 -23.60
N GLY A 533 -9.30 -17.71 -23.56
CA GLY A 533 -8.82 -16.56 -24.34
C GLY A 533 -9.32 -15.18 -23.88
N SER A 534 -10.06 -15.09 -22.78
CA SER A 534 -10.62 -13.83 -22.24
C SER A 534 -10.04 -13.51 -20.86
N MET A 535 -9.90 -12.22 -20.55
CA MET A 535 -9.54 -11.72 -19.21
C MET A 535 -10.80 -11.56 -18.37
N TYR A 536 -10.83 -12.17 -17.18
CA TYR A 536 -11.89 -12.00 -16.19
C TYR A 536 -11.34 -11.24 -14.98
N ILE A 537 -12.09 -10.26 -14.49
CA ILE A 537 -11.73 -9.39 -13.38
C ILE A 537 -12.79 -9.51 -12.30
N PHE A 538 -12.43 -9.79 -11.05
CA PHE A 538 -13.38 -10.00 -9.96
C PHE A 538 -13.20 -9.00 -8.81
N GLY A 539 -14.32 -8.42 -8.37
CA GLY A 539 -14.43 -7.61 -7.16
C GLY A 539 -13.54 -6.36 -7.18
N GLY A 540 -12.87 -6.10 -6.05
CA GLY A 540 -12.09 -4.89 -5.81
C GLY A 540 -12.84 -3.85 -4.97
N PHE A 541 -12.37 -2.61 -5.06
CA PHE A 541 -12.86 -1.49 -4.26
C PHE A 541 -12.94 -0.20 -5.07
N SER A 542 -14.05 0.52 -4.91
CA SER A 542 -14.36 1.81 -5.55
C SER A 542 -15.01 2.79 -4.55
N GLY A 543 -14.59 2.73 -3.29
CA GLY A 543 -15.33 3.25 -2.14
C GLY A 543 -16.39 2.28 -1.59
N LEU A 544 -16.85 1.34 -2.43
CA LEU A 544 -17.63 0.16 -2.08
C LEU A 544 -16.78 -1.10 -2.27
N LEU A 545 -17.01 -2.15 -1.48
CA LEU A 545 -16.47 -3.48 -1.75
C LEU A 545 -17.28 -4.18 -2.84
N LEU A 546 -16.63 -4.48 -3.96
CA LEU A 546 -17.27 -4.98 -5.17
C LEU A 546 -17.30 -6.51 -5.22
N ASN A 547 -18.35 -7.07 -5.83
CA ASN A 547 -18.63 -8.50 -5.98
C ASN A 547 -19.05 -8.89 -7.41
N ASP A 548 -18.87 -7.99 -8.36
CA ASP A 548 -19.13 -8.20 -9.78
C ASP A 548 -17.92 -8.80 -10.50
N VAL A 549 -18.18 -9.34 -11.70
CA VAL A 549 -17.16 -9.80 -12.64
C VAL A 549 -17.25 -8.93 -13.88
N LEU A 550 -16.11 -8.43 -14.34
CA LEU A 550 -15.94 -7.87 -15.69
C LEU A 550 -15.27 -8.93 -16.57
N ALA A 551 -15.63 -9.03 -17.84
CA ALA A 551 -14.88 -9.83 -18.80
C ALA A 551 -14.51 -9.00 -20.03
N TYR A 552 -13.26 -9.16 -20.47
CA TYR A 552 -12.70 -8.57 -21.69
C TYR A 552 -12.25 -9.68 -22.64
N THR A 553 -12.76 -9.63 -23.87
CA THR A 553 -12.36 -10.51 -24.96
C THR A 553 -11.52 -9.69 -25.95
N PRO A 554 -10.24 -10.03 -26.17
CA PRO A 554 -9.40 -9.36 -27.15
C PRO A 554 -9.81 -9.73 -28.59
N PRO A 555 -9.25 -9.07 -29.62
CA PRO A 555 -9.36 -9.56 -30.99
C PRO A 555 -8.67 -10.93 -31.11
N SER A 556 -9.10 -11.74 -32.06
CA SER A 556 -8.48 -13.03 -32.33
C SER A 556 -7.51 -12.91 -33.50
N CYS A 557 -6.25 -13.32 -33.30
CA CYS A 557 -5.26 -13.38 -34.39
C CYS A 557 -5.77 -14.15 -35.61
N LEU A 558 -6.65 -15.15 -35.43
CA LEU A 558 -7.21 -15.94 -36.53
C LEU A 558 -8.13 -15.15 -37.48
N ALA A 559 -8.59 -13.95 -37.11
CA ALA A 559 -9.40 -13.09 -37.96
C ALA A 559 -8.58 -12.34 -39.04
N PHE A 560 -7.29 -12.12 -38.81
CA PHE A 560 -6.45 -11.34 -39.70
C PHE A 560 -5.98 -12.20 -40.89
N SER A 561 -6.53 -11.91 -42.07
CA SER A 561 -6.46 -12.78 -43.26
C SER A 561 -5.26 -12.53 -44.18
N ASN A 562 -4.38 -11.57 -43.86
CA ASN A 562 -3.16 -11.29 -44.61
C ASN A 562 -1.98 -10.92 -43.68
N PRO A 563 -0.71 -10.94 -44.17
CA PRO A 563 0.47 -10.71 -43.34
C PRO A 563 0.53 -9.31 -42.72
N ASP A 564 0.16 -8.27 -43.47
CA ASP A 564 0.33 -6.88 -43.05
C ASP A 564 -0.65 -6.52 -41.94
N LEU A 565 -1.92 -6.92 -42.08
CA LEU A 565 -2.93 -6.81 -41.02
C LEU A 565 -2.62 -7.69 -39.81
N CYS A 566 -1.94 -8.83 -40.01
CA CYS A 566 -1.48 -9.68 -38.90
C CYS A 566 -0.32 -9.05 -38.11
N ALA A 567 0.63 -8.42 -38.80
CA ALA A 567 1.74 -7.70 -38.16
C ALA A 567 1.26 -6.42 -37.43
N ALA A 568 0.19 -5.80 -37.94
CA ALA A 568 -0.52 -4.68 -37.33
C ALA A 568 -1.64 -5.09 -36.35
N ALA A 569 -1.80 -6.38 -36.04
CA ALA A 569 -2.87 -6.85 -35.16
C ALA A 569 -2.58 -6.47 -33.69
N GLY A 570 -3.24 -5.41 -33.23
CA GLY A 570 -3.13 -4.83 -31.90
C GLY A 570 -3.78 -3.44 -31.85
N PRO A 571 -3.64 -2.68 -30.74
CA PRO A 571 -2.99 -3.07 -29.49
C PRO A 571 -3.84 -4.07 -28.67
N GLY A 572 -3.23 -4.67 -27.63
CA GLY A 572 -3.90 -5.61 -26.72
C GLY A 572 -3.68 -7.10 -27.05
N ILE A 573 -3.06 -7.39 -28.19
CA ILE A 573 -2.51 -8.70 -28.58
C ILE A 573 -1.23 -8.45 -29.40
N ARG A 574 -0.37 -9.48 -29.52
CA ARG A 574 0.68 -9.56 -30.54
C ARG A 574 0.47 -10.83 -31.37
N CYS A 575 0.33 -10.66 -32.68
CA CYS A 575 0.20 -11.77 -33.62
C CYS A 575 1.41 -11.90 -34.55
N HIS A 576 1.56 -13.06 -35.17
CA HIS A 576 2.60 -13.36 -36.16
C HIS A 576 2.04 -14.23 -37.31
N TRP A 577 2.58 -14.07 -38.52
CA TRP A 577 2.09 -14.76 -39.73
C TRP A 577 2.88 -16.05 -39.99
N VAL A 578 2.23 -17.20 -39.81
CA VAL A 578 2.88 -18.53 -39.87
C VAL A 578 2.10 -19.42 -40.84
N LYS A 579 2.77 -19.91 -41.90
CA LYS A 579 2.20 -20.89 -42.85
C LYS A 579 0.83 -20.48 -43.41
N SER A 580 0.72 -19.24 -43.88
CA SER A 580 -0.49 -18.65 -44.47
C SER A 580 -1.70 -18.49 -43.52
N ARG A 581 -1.45 -18.40 -42.21
CA ARG A 581 -2.43 -18.03 -41.19
C ARG A 581 -1.80 -17.09 -40.16
N CYS A 582 -2.58 -16.16 -39.65
CA CYS A 582 -2.19 -15.35 -38.51
C CYS A 582 -2.43 -16.12 -37.20
N VAL A 583 -1.50 -16.03 -36.24
CA VAL A 583 -1.55 -16.73 -34.95
C VAL A 583 -1.04 -15.83 -33.81
N PRO A 584 -1.40 -16.09 -32.54
CA PRO A 584 -0.75 -15.43 -31.41
C PRO A 584 0.76 -15.64 -31.46
N TRP A 585 1.53 -14.62 -31.06
CA TRP A 585 2.97 -14.74 -30.91
C TRP A 585 3.33 -15.47 -29.62
N GLU A 586 4.32 -16.36 -29.71
CA GLU A 586 4.90 -17.13 -28.62
C GLU A 586 6.42 -16.95 -28.69
N PRO A 587 7.10 -16.40 -27.66
CA PRO A 587 8.54 -16.14 -27.72
C PRO A 587 9.33 -17.44 -27.86
N LYS A 588 10.19 -17.52 -28.89
CA LYS A 588 11.02 -18.70 -29.23
C LYS A 588 12.41 -18.26 -29.70
N PRO A 589 13.48 -19.09 -29.62
CA PRO A 589 14.81 -18.67 -30.07
C PRO A 589 14.85 -18.57 -31.61
N PRO A 590 15.43 -17.49 -32.20
CA PRO A 590 16.15 -16.37 -31.60
C PRO A 590 15.31 -15.12 -31.27
N GLU A 591 13.98 -15.16 -31.46
CA GLU A 591 13.03 -14.08 -31.18
C GLU A 591 12.90 -13.70 -29.68
N HIS A 592 13.60 -14.39 -28.77
CA HIS A 592 13.87 -13.91 -27.40
C HIS A 592 14.88 -12.75 -27.34
N THR A 593 15.28 -12.17 -28.48
CA THR A 593 15.98 -10.88 -28.51
C THR A 593 14.96 -9.77 -28.24
N PHE A 594 15.32 -8.77 -27.42
CA PHE A 594 14.40 -7.72 -26.98
C PHE A 594 15.01 -6.33 -27.22
N PRO A 595 14.35 -5.44 -27.99
CA PRO A 595 13.16 -5.69 -28.80
C PRO A 595 13.36 -6.78 -29.87
N ALA A 596 12.28 -7.45 -30.28
CA ALA A 596 12.33 -8.50 -31.29
C ALA A 596 12.68 -7.93 -32.69
N PRO A 597 13.34 -8.69 -33.58
CA PRO A 597 13.85 -8.16 -34.85
C PRO A 597 12.81 -7.64 -35.85
N PHE A 598 11.52 -7.93 -35.64
CA PHE A 598 10.41 -7.41 -36.44
C PHE A 598 9.80 -6.10 -35.91
N CYS A 599 10.20 -5.65 -34.72
CA CYS A 599 9.67 -4.45 -34.10
C CYS A 599 10.21 -3.18 -34.78
N PRO A 600 9.47 -2.05 -34.72
CA PRO A 600 9.94 -0.78 -35.27
C PRO A 600 11.29 -0.37 -34.69
N ALA A 601 12.19 0.12 -35.54
CA ALA A 601 13.48 0.64 -35.10
C ALA A 601 13.26 1.87 -34.21
N ARG A 602 13.65 1.76 -32.94
CA ARG A 602 13.57 2.85 -31.97
C ARG A 602 14.67 3.88 -32.23
N PRO A 603 14.44 5.18 -31.95
CA PRO A 603 15.53 6.14 -31.89
C PRO A 603 16.50 5.78 -30.76
N ASP A 604 17.78 6.08 -30.94
CA ASP A 604 18.77 5.96 -29.87
C ASP A 604 18.34 6.80 -28.65
N SER A 605 18.50 6.24 -27.44
CA SER A 605 18.22 6.98 -26.22
C SER A 605 19.15 8.19 -26.09
N THR A 606 18.67 9.25 -25.43
CA THR A 606 19.51 10.39 -25.05
C THR A 606 20.30 10.09 -23.79
N ASP A 607 21.44 10.76 -23.59
CA ASP A 607 22.19 10.67 -22.33
C ASP A 607 21.31 11.01 -21.11
N GLU A 608 20.36 11.96 -21.24
CA GLU A 608 19.40 12.31 -20.19
C GLU A 608 18.51 11.14 -19.76
N GLN A 609 18.12 10.27 -20.70
CA GLN A 609 17.34 9.07 -20.39
C GLN A 609 18.19 8.00 -19.68
N CYS A 610 19.49 7.94 -19.99
CA CYS A 610 20.45 7.03 -19.37
C CYS A 610 20.96 7.52 -18.00
N PHE A 611 21.11 8.83 -17.77
CA PHE A 611 21.54 9.41 -16.49
C PHE A 611 20.62 9.05 -15.31
N ARG A 612 19.40 8.58 -15.57
CA ARG A 612 18.49 8.05 -14.55
C ARG A 612 19.00 6.75 -13.90
N PHE A 613 19.92 6.02 -14.52
CA PHE A 613 20.59 4.86 -13.93
C PHE A 613 21.89 5.28 -13.24
N SER A 614 21.84 5.40 -11.91
CA SER A 614 22.99 5.77 -11.08
C SER A 614 24.00 4.64 -10.84
N ASP A 615 23.77 3.44 -11.39
CA ASP A 615 24.61 2.26 -11.21
C ASP A 615 24.87 1.48 -12.50
N CYS A 616 26.05 0.85 -12.57
CA CYS A 616 26.54 0.08 -13.71
C CYS A 616 25.62 -1.08 -14.10
N ALA A 617 25.03 -1.79 -13.14
CA ALA A 617 24.27 -3.00 -13.40
C ALA A 617 22.88 -2.68 -13.98
N SER A 618 22.19 -1.65 -13.48
CA SER A 618 20.98 -1.12 -14.10
C SER A 618 21.26 -0.47 -15.45
N CYS A 619 22.36 0.28 -15.57
CA CYS A 619 22.78 0.93 -16.81
C CYS A 619 23.05 -0.05 -17.96
N THR A 620 23.48 -1.28 -17.65
CA THR A 620 23.73 -2.35 -18.63
C THR A 620 22.60 -3.37 -18.75
N SER A 621 21.70 -3.43 -17.76
CA SER A 621 20.56 -4.37 -17.73
C SER A 621 19.23 -3.67 -18.02
N ASN A 622 19.13 -2.95 -19.14
CA ASN A 622 17.90 -2.28 -19.58
C ASN A 622 17.69 -2.34 -21.11
N THR A 623 16.46 -2.11 -21.57
CA THR A 623 16.10 -2.07 -23.01
C THR A 623 16.34 -0.72 -23.69
N ARG A 624 16.92 0.27 -23.00
CA ARG A 624 17.16 1.63 -23.52
C ARG A 624 18.51 1.79 -24.25
N GLY A 625 19.33 0.74 -24.33
CA GLY A 625 20.61 0.81 -25.05
C GLY A 625 21.60 1.79 -24.42
N CYS A 626 21.64 1.85 -23.09
CA CYS A 626 22.63 2.63 -22.36
C CYS A 626 23.95 1.85 -22.17
N GLN A 627 25.03 2.56 -21.87
CA GLN A 627 26.34 2.00 -21.53
C GLN A 627 26.97 2.73 -20.33
N TRP A 628 27.76 2.01 -19.54
CA TRP A 628 28.42 2.56 -18.36
C TRP A 628 29.89 2.90 -18.64
N CYS A 629 30.32 4.09 -18.21
CA CYS A 629 31.68 4.59 -18.40
C CYS A 629 32.48 4.66 -17.08
N GLU A 630 33.82 4.62 -17.17
CA GLU A 630 34.69 4.68 -15.98
C GLU A 630 34.60 5.97 -15.18
N ASP A 631 34.11 7.07 -15.77
CA ASP A 631 33.79 8.32 -15.06
C ASP A 631 32.56 8.22 -14.14
N ARG A 632 31.99 7.01 -14.02
CA ARG A 632 30.84 6.63 -13.20
C ARG A 632 29.50 7.17 -13.71
N LYS A 633 29.37 7.44 -15.01
CA LYS A 633 28.10 7.81 -15.63
C LYS A 633 27.53 6.69 -16.48
N CYS A 634 26.19 6.67 -16.53
CA CYS A 634 25.44 5.95 -17.55
C CYS A 634 25.10 6.93 -18.68
N ILE A 635 25.48 6.61 -19.92
CA ILE A 635 25.24 7.42 -21.12
C ILE A 635 24.65 6.55 -22.24
N SER A 636 24.24 7.15 -23.35
CA SER A 636 23.75 6.39 -24.51
C SER A 636 24.87 5.55 -25.15
N ALA A 637 24.51 4.41 -25.75
CA ALA A 637 25.44 3.60 -26.53
C ALA A 637 26.00 4.34 -27.77
N SER A 638 25.29 5.35 -28.29
CA SER A 638 25.76 6.20 -29.40
C SER A 638 26.66 7.36 -28.95
N SER A 639 26.80 7.60 -27.64
CA SER A 639 27.68 8.64 -27.07
C SER A 639 29.12 8.16 -26.89
N ASN A 640 30.08 9.08 -26.99
CA ASN A 640 31.51 8.75 -26.87
C ASN A 640 31.90 8.39 -25.42
N CYS A 641 32.48 7.20 -25.24
CA CYS A 641 32.96 6.69 -23.95
C CYS A 641 34.41 6.21 -24.08
N THR A 642 35.26 6.47 -23.09
CA THR A 642 36.69 6.08 -23.12
C THR A 642 36.92 4.60 -22.80
N VAL A 643 36.16 4.05 -21.84
CA VAL A 643 36.20 2.65 -21.43
C VAL A 643 34.77 2.21 -21.15
N THR A 644 34.24 1.32 -22.00
CA THR A 644 32.83 0.90 -21.99
C THR A 644 32.61 -0.37 -21.17
N VAL A 645 31.55 -0.36 -20.37
CA VAL A 645 30.93 -1.55 -19.79
C VAL A 645 29.49 -1.62 -20.31
N GLN A 646 29.23 -2.65 -21.13
CA GLN A 646 27.92 -2.94 -21.74
C GLN A 646 27.28 -4.23 -21.19
N ASP A 647 28.04 -5.03 -20.44
CA ASP A 647 27.59 -6.27 -19.80
C ASP A 647 27.68 -6.14 -18.28
N ALA A 648 26.56 -6.40 -17.60
CA ALA A 648 26.43 -6.38 -16.15
C ALA A 648 27.37 -7.37 -15.44
N SER A 649 27.82 -8.45 -16.10
CA SER A 649 28.80 -9.38 -15.54
C SER A 649 30.14 -8.72 -15.20
N ARG A 650 30.48 -7.63 -15.91
CA ARG A 650 31.71 -6.85 -15.73
C ARG A 650 31.55 -5.71 -14.72
N CYS A 651 30.35 -5.45 -14.21
CA CYS A 651 30.09 -4.45 -13.19
C CYS A 651 30.57 -4.93 -11.81
N LYS A 652 31.49 -4.19 -11.19
CA LYS A 652 31.88 -4.43 -9.79
C LYS A 652 30.69 -4.12 -8.87
N ARG A 653 30.11 -5.15 -8.25
CA ARG A 653 29.06 -5.06 -7.21
C ARG A 653 29.58 -4.19 -6.07
N ARG A 654 28.91 -3.07 -5.77
CA ARG A 654 29.33 -2.13 -4.71
C ARG A 654 28.39 -2.20 -3.51
N GLU A 655 28.97 -2.16 -2.33
CA GLU A 655 28.24 -2.09 -1.06
C GLU A 655 27.36 -0.84 -0.98
N GLU A 656 27.84 0.30 -1.49
CA GLU A 656 27.09 1.53 -1.75
C GLU A 656 25.69 1.22 -2.31
N GLN A 657 25.65 0.45 -3.39
CA GLN A 657 24.44 0.13 -4.14
C GLN A 657 23.52 -0.85 -3.41
N GLU A 658 24.00 -1.63 -2.44
CA GLU A 658 23.15 -2.51 -1.64
C GLU A 658 22.53 -1.78 -0.46
N CYS A 659 23.32 -0.96 0.23
CA CYS A 659 22.88 -0.22 1.42
C CYS A 659 21.77 0.79 1.08
N PHE A 660 21.89 1.54 -0.02
CA PHE A 660 20.85 2.50 -0.45
C PHE A 660 19.48 1.86 -0.76
N ARG A 661 19.36 0.52 -0.81
CA ARG A 661 18.07 -0.18 -0.98
C ARG A 661 17.41 -0.57 0.35
N LEU A 662 18.11 -0.44 1.47
CA LEU A 662 17.65 -0.89 2.79
C LEU A 662 16.86 0.23 3.47
N ALA A 663 15.58 0.34 3.10
CA ALA A 663 14.69 1.47 3.42
C ALA A 663 14.34 1.69 4.91
N ASN A 664 14.93 0.95 5.86
CA ASN A 664 14.83 1.28 7.28
C ASN A 664 16.08 0.87 8.08
N CYS A 665 16.25 1.45 9.28
CA CYS A 665 17.37 1.17 10.18
C CYS A 665 17.53 -0.33 10.45
N ARG A 666 16.42 -1.07 10.62
CA ARG A 666 16.49 -2.49 10.97
C ARG A 666 17.10 -3.34 9.85
N SER A 667 16.61 -3.17 8.62
CA SER A 667 17.18 -3.80 7.43
C SER A 667 18.62 -3.37 7.18
N CYS A 668 18.94 -2.09 7.41
CA CYS A 668 20.30 -1.57 7.33
C CYS A 668 21.25 -2.28 8.32
N SER A 669 20.85 -2.36 9.59
CA SER A 669 21.64 -2.93 10.70
C SER A 669 21.92 -4.44 10.61
N LEU A 670 21.26 -5.14 9.68
CA LEU A 670 21.52 -6.56 9.40
C LEU A 670 22.57 -6.77 8.30
N ASN A 671 22.96 -5.73 7.57
CA ASN A 671 24.06 -5.80 6.62
C ASN A 671 25.32 -5.20 7.24
N VAL A 672 26.34 -6.04 7.45
CA VAL A 672 27.61 -5.68 8.10
C VAL A 672 28.40 -4.59 7.37
N ASN A 673 28.13 -4.34 6.09
CA ASN A 673 28.79 -3.31 5.29
C ASN A 673 28.00 -1.99 5.23
N CYS A 674 26.91 -1.86 6.00
CA CYS A 674 26.02 -0.69 5.98
C CYS A 674 25.89 -0.02 7.36
N GLN A 675 25.60 1.28 7.34
CA GLN A 675 25.29 2.07 8.53
C GLN A 675 24.07 2.96 8.28
N TRP A 676 23.18 3.04 9.27
CA TRP A 676 22.05 3.98 9.25
C TRP A 676 22.50 5.37 9.68
N GLU A 677 22.18 6.40 8.90
CA GLU A 677 22.38 7.81 9.25
C GLU A 677 21.05 8.42 9.73
N PRO A 678 20.84 8.62 11.04
CA PRO A 678 19.56 9.07 11.59
C PRO A 678 19.13 10.48 11.17
N GLN A 679 20.05 11.35 10.74
CA GLN A 679 19.72 12.73 10.32
C GLN A 679 19.10 12.78 8.93
N GLN A 680 19.52 11.86 8.04
CA GLN A 680 18.97 11.72 6.69
C GLN A 680 17.90 10.61 6.63
N GLN A 681 17.80 9.79 7.68
CA GLN A 681 17.00 8.55 7.74
C GLN A 681 17.33 7.61 6.58
N GLU A 682 18.61 7.51 6.22
CA GLU A 682 19.09 6.73 5.08
C GLU A 682 20.05 5.62 5.50
N CYS A 683 20.04 4.52 4.77
CA CYS A 683 21.05 3.47 4.89
C CYS A 683 22.19 3.73 3.89
N GLN A 684 23.37 4.01 4.40
CA GLN A 684 24.57 4.26 3.62
C GLN A 684 25.52 3.06 3.75
N ALA A 685 26.43 2.87 2.79
CA ALA A 685 27.54 1.97 3.02
C ALA A 685 28.45 2.55 4.10
N LEU A 686 29.04 1.67 4.92
CA LEU A 686 30.21 2.06 5.71
C LEU A 686 31.24 2.63 4.74
N PRO A 687 31.66 3.90 4.92
CA PRO A 687 32.56 4.50 3.96
C PRO A 687 33.88 3.72 3.96
N GLY A 688 34.47 3.51 2.77
CA GLY A 688 35.84 2.97 2.64
C GLY A 688 36.92 3.78 3.39
N GLN A 689 36.52 4.90 3.98
CA GLN A 689 37.26 5.71 4.95
C GLN A 689 37.30 5.13 6.38
N LEU A 690 36.87 3.89 6.65
CA LEU A 690 37.24 3.15 7.88
C LEU A 690 38.75 3.26 8.20
N CYS A 691 39.57 3.45 7.16
CA CYS A 691 41.00 3.66 7.22
C CYS A 691 41.47 5.10 6.87
N GLY A 692 40.60 5.97 6.37
CA GLY A 692 40.96 7.27 5.77
C GLY A 692 41.72 7.17 4.44
N GLU A 693 42.02 8.30 3.81
CA GLU A 693 42.67 8.32 2.48
C GLU A 693 44.09 7.73 2.48
N GLY A 694 44.41 7.01 1.41
CA GLY A 694 45.70 6.36 1.21
C GLY A 694 45.94 5.13 2.08
N TRP A 695 44.88 4.52 2.63
CA TRP A 695 44.93 3.25 3.37
C TRP A 695 43.90 2.27 2.79
N HIS A 696 44.15 0.97 2.96
CA HIS A 696 43.33 -0.14 2.43
C HIS A 696 42.76 -0.97 3.58
N HIS A 697 41.47 -1.31 3.53
CA HIS A 697 40.81 -2.13 4.54
C HIS A 697 41.00 -3.63 4.25
N VAL A 698 41.58 -4.38 5.19
CA VAL A 698 42.00 -5.78 5.01
C VAL A 698 41.75 -6.59 6.29
N GLY A 699 40.54 -7.14 6.42
CA GLY A 699 40.08 -7.75 7.68
C GLY A 699 39.75 -6.67 8.71
N GLU A 700 40.11 -6.89 9.99
CA GLU A 700 39.93 -5.90 11.06
C GLU A 700 41.00 -4.77 11.05
N ALA A 701 41.85 -4.73 10.02
CA ALA A 701 43.04 -3.90 9.94
C ALA A 701 43.03 -3.00 8.69
N CYS A 702 43.69 -1.86 8.83
CA CYS A 702 43.93 -0.88 7.78
C CYS A 702 45.41 -0.89 7.42
N LEU A 703 45.75 -1.33 6.21
CA LEU A 703 47.13 -1.42 5.71
C LEU A 703 47.48 -0.27 4.75
N ARG A 704 48.73 0.20 4.79
CA ARG A 704 49.27 1.18 3.84
C ARG A 704 50.71 0.85 3.49
N ILE A 705 50.99 0.72 2.19
CA ILE A 705 52.33 0.53 1.66
C ILE A 705 52.89 1.90 1.27
N ASN A 706 54.17 2.15 1.59
CA ASN A 706 54.92 3.31 1.08
C ASN A 706 56.23 2.82 0.43
N SER A 707 56.66 3.51 -0.63
CA SER A 707 57.90 3.26 -1.38
C SER A 707 59.09 4.10 -0.88
N SER A 708 58.96 4.81 0.24
CA SER A 708 60.05 5.56 0.86
C SER A 708 61.15 4.63 1.38
N ARG A 709 62.39 4.89 0.97
CA ARG A 709 63.56 4.12 1.40
C ARG A 709 64.06 4.59 2.76
N GLU A 710 63.82 3.80 3.79
CA GLU A 710 64.04 4.17 5.19
C GLU A 710 64.74 3.06 5.98
N SER A 711 65.26 3.39 7.17
CA SER A 711 65.64 2.39 8.18
C SER A 711 64.40 1.83 8.89
N TYR A 712 64.55 0.70 9.61
CA TYR A 712 63.43 0.10 10.33
C TYR A 712 62.88 1.06 11.40
N ASP A 713 63.77 1.73 12.15
CA ASP A 713 63.39 2.65 13.21
C ASP A 713 62.69 3.91 12.65
N ASN A 714 63.16 4.42 11.50
CA ASN A 714 62.49 5.49 10.76
C ASN A 714 61.12 5.04 10.23
N ALA A 715 61.01 3.83 9.69
CA ALA A 715 59.75 3.28 9.18
C ALA A 715 58.72 3.10 10.32
N GLN A 716 59.15 2.61 11.48
CA GLN A 716 58.32 2.50 12.68
C GLN A 716 57.83 3.89 13.15
N HIS A 717 58.70 4.91 13.14
CA HIS A 717 58.31 6.29 13.47
C HIS A 717 57.39 6.90 12.41
N TYR A 718 57.60 6.61 11.12
CA TYR A 718 56.75 7.06 10.02
C TYR A 718 55.33 6.53 10.18
N CYS A 719 55.15 5.24 10.46
CA CYS A 719 53.82 4.67 10.70
C CYS A 719 53.14 5.27 11.95
N LYS A 720 53.90 5.53 13.01
CA LYS A 720 53.40 6.22 14.22
C LYS A 720 52.93 7.64 13.93
N ASN A 721 53.61 8.38 13.06
CA ASN A 721 53.17 9.70 12.59
C ASN A 721 51.87 9.66 11.77
N LEU A 722 51.50 8.51 11.19
CA LEU A 722 50.23 8.30 10.49
C LEU A 722 49.12 7.70 11.38
N GLY A 723 49.35 7.58 12.69
CA GLY A 723 48.38 7.00 13.64
C GLY A 723 48.30 5.48 13.59
N GLY A 724 49.40 4.79 13.26
CA GLY A 724 49.50 3.34 13.23
C GLY A 724 50.85 2.81 13.74
N ASN A 725 51.11 1.54 13.51
CA ASN A 725 52.40 0.87 13.74
C ASN A 725 52.95 0.30 12.42
N ILE A 726 54.15 -0.25 12.44
CA ILE A 726 54.65 -1.08 11.34
C ILE A 726 53.93 -2.44 11.37
N ALA A 727 53.51 -2.94 10.20
CA ALA A 727 52.45 -3.94 10.09
C ALA A 727 52.80 -5.34 10.60
N SER A 728 51.86 -5.96 11.33
CA SER A 728 51.91 -7.33 11.83
C SER A 728 51.00 -8.22 10.97
N LEU A 729 51.59 -8.99 10.05
CA LEU A 729 50.85 -9.67 8.98
C LEU A 729 50.35 -11.05 9.44
N LEU A 730 49.31 -11.04 10.28
CA LEU A 730 48.84 -12.20 11.05
C LEU A 730 47.77 -13.09 10.37
N THR A 731 47.31 -12.71 9.18
CA THR A 731 46.27 -13.44 8.45
C THR A 731 46.61 -13.59 6.98
N ASP A 732 46.15 -14.70 6.37
CA ASP A 732 46.31 -14.92 4.93
C ASP A 732 45.68 -13.81 4.08
N LYS A 733 44.66 -13.12 4.60
CA LYS A 733 44.07 -11.94 3.94
C LYS A 733 45.05 -10.77 3.88
N GLN A 734 45.69 -10.43 5.01
CA GLN A 734 46.74 -9.38 5.05
C GLN A 734 47.95 -9.76 4.20
N VAL A 735 48.40 -11.01 4.28
CA VAL A 735 49.55 -11.52 3.53
C VAL A 735 49.28 -11.48 2.02
N ASN A 736 48.18 -12.08 1.55
CA ASN A 736 47.87 -12.13 0.11
C ASN A 736 47.68 -10.73 -0.48
N PHE A 737 46.97 -9.83 0.23
CA PHE A 737 46.82 -8.43 -0.19
C PHE A 737 48.19 -7.74 -0.40
N VAL A 738 49.11 -7.87 0.57
CA VAL A 738 50.45 -7.28 0.48
C VAL A 738 51.23 -7.85 -0.73
N LEU A 739 51.15 -9.15 -0.97
CA LEU A 739 51.87 -9.80 -2.08
C LEU A 739 51.28 -9.39 -3.44
N GLU A 740 49.95 -9.23 -3.54
CA GLU A 740 49.27 -8.72 -4.75
C GLU A 740 49.64 -7.26 -5.05
N GLU A 741 49.65 -6.38 -4.06
CA GLU A 741 50.08 -4.98 -4.26
C GLU A 741 51.56 -4.89 -4.66
N LEU A 742 52.44 -5.69 -4.04
CA LEU A 742 53.86 -5.73 -4.43
C LEU A 742 54.06 -6.22 -5.87
N GLN A 743 53.23 -7.15 -6.36
CA GLN A 743 53.23 -7.54 -7.77
C GLN A 743 52.76 -6.39 -8.70
N LYS A 744 51.79 -5.57 -8.29
CA LYS A 744 51.36 -4.39 -9.06
C LYS A 744 52.47 -3.34 -9.18
N TYR A 745 53.27 -3.13 -8.14
CA TYR A 745 54.46 -2.27 -8.21
C TYR A 745 55.56 -2.86 -9.11
N GLN A 746 55.79 -4.18 -9.08
CA GLN A 746 56.75 -4.84 -9.99
C GLN A 746 56.33 -4.71 -11.47
N LEU A 747 55.03 -4.74 -11.77
CA LEU A 747 54.48 -4.46 -13.11
C LEU A 747 54.63 -2.99 -13.57
N GLN A 748 55.14 -2.11 -12.70
CA GLN A 748 55.42 -0.68 -12.98
C GLN A 748 56.94 -0.37 -12.87
N ASP A 749 57.81 -1.37 -13.08
CA ASP A 749 59.27 -1.28 -12.90
C ASP A 749 59.73 -0.81 -11.50
N LYS A 750 58.90 -1.02 -10.46
CA LYS A 750 59.20 -0.66 -9.06
C LYS A 750 59.29 -1.89 -8.18
N THR A 751 60.49 -2.44 -8.03
CA THR A 751 60.78 -3.51 -7.07
C THR A 751 60.85 -2.96 -5.64
N LEU A 752 59.75 -3.05 -4.89
CA LEU A 752 59.73 -2.73 -3.46
C LEU A 752 60.16 -3.94 -2.62
N SER A 753 60.87 -3.68 -1.53
CA SER A 753 61.37 -4.67 -0.56
C SER A 753 61.03 -4.25 0.88
N PRO A 754 59.73 -4.13 1.22
CA PRO A 754 59.32 -3.31 2.34
C PRO A 754 59.62 -3.95 3.70
N TRP A 755 59.95 -3.09 4.66
CA TRP A 755 59.96 -3.47 6.08
C TRP A 755 58.57 -3.92 6.55
N VAL A 756 58.55 -4.98 7.35
CA VAL A 756 57.37 -5.48 8.08
C VAL A 756 57.70 -5.54 9.57
N GLY A 757 56.69 -5.52 10.45
CA GLY A 757 56.87 -5.37 11.89
C GLY A 757 57.39 -6.60 12.64
N LEU A 758 58.31 -7.36 12.05
CA LEU A 758 58.84 -8.62 12.59
C LEU A 758 60.30 -8.43 13.02
N ARG A 759 60.60 -8.71 14.31
CA ARG A 759 61.92 -8.46 14.92
C ARG A 759 62.42 -9.62 15.80
N LYS A 760 63.75 -9.73 15.94
CA LYS A 760 64.44 -10.73 16.76
C LYS A 760 64.36 -10.30 18.24
N ILE A 761 63.50 -10.97 19.01
CA ILE A 761 63.21 -10.65 20.42
C ILE A 761 64.26 -11.27 21.36
N ASN A 762 64.76 -12.45 21.03
CA ASN A 762 65.92 -13.05 21.69
C ASN A 762 66.74 -13.87 20.68
N VAL A 763 67.80 -14.56 21.15
CA VAL A 763 68.76 -15.29 20.31
C VAL A 763 68.09 -16.26 19.32
N SER A 764 66.96 -16.89 19.69
CA SER A 764 66.26 -17.92 18.91
C SER A 764 64.81 -17.61 18.55
N TYR A 765 64.27 -16.44 18.94
CA TYR A 765 62.84 -16.12 18.79
C TYR A 765 62.60 -14.79 18.06
N TRP A 766 61.74 -14.84 17.04
CA TRP A 766 61.21 -13.69 16.32
C TRP A 766 59.72 -13.53 16.65
N GLY A 767 59.29 -12.28 16.80
CA GLY A 767 57.89 -11.94 17.06
C GLY A 767 57.53 -10.58 16.46
N TRP A 768 56.23 -10.37 16.32
CA TRP A 768 55.66 -9.19 15.68
C TRP A 768 55.65 -7.98 16.63
N GLU A 769 55.41 -6.79 16.08
CA GLU A 769 55.42 -5.52 16.80
C GLU A 769 54.28 -5.45 17.83
N ASP A 770 53.15 -6.13 17.57
CA ASP A 770 52.03 -6.34 18.50
C ASP A 770 52.31 -7.40 19.60
N MET A 771 53.53 -7.98 19.60
CA MET A 771 54.00 -9.07 20.48
C MET A 771 53.44 -10.47 20.15
N SER A 772 52.69 -10.64 19.05
CA SER A 772 52.22 -11.95 18.62
C SER A 772 53.35 -12.85 18.06
N PRO A 773 53.21 -14.19 18.11
CA PRO A 773 54.26 -15.11 17.67
C PRO A 773 54.35 -15.18 16.13
N PHE A 774 55.56 -15.36 15.61
CA PHE A 774 55.80 -15.57 14.17
C PHE A 774 55.09 -16.82 13.60
N THR A 775 54.60 -17.74 14.44
CA THR A 775 53.78 -18.87 13.98
C THR A 775 52.42 -18.47 13.41
N ASN A 776 51.96 -17.24 13.67
CA ASN A 776 50.65 -16.76 13.23
C ASN A 776 50.70 -16.10 11.84
N THR A 777 51.50 -16.59 10.91
CA THR A 777 51.53 -16.06 9.53
C THR A 777 51.85 -17.15 8.51
N SER A 778 51.45 -16.95 7.26
CA SER A 778 51.83 -17.78 6.11
C SER A 778 53.15 -17.35 5.45
N LEU A 779 53.72 -16.21 5.85
CA LEU A 779 55.06 -15.78 5.45
C LEU A 779 56.15 -16.76 5.95
N ARG A 780 57.24 -16.88 5.20
CA ARG A 780 58.34 -17.82 5.52
C ARG A 780 59.70 -17.18 5.32
N TRP A 781 60.67 -17.56 6.14
CA TRP A 781 62.08 -17.25 5.91
C TRP A 781 62.57 -17.92 4.62
N LEU A 782 63.39 -17.20 3.85
CA LEU A 782 64.05 -17.78 2.68
C LEU A 782 65.17 -18.76 3.09
N PRO A 783 65.60 -19.69 2.22
CA PRO A 783 66.67 -20.63 2.54
C PRO A 783 67.97 -19.90 2.95
N GLY A 784 68.44 -20.17 4.17
CA GLY A 784 69.61 -19.50 4.77
C GLY A 784 69.28 -18.31 5.68
N GLU A 785 68.01 -17.98 5.86
CA GLU A 785 67.52 -16.94 6.77
C GLU A 785 66.76 -17.56 7.98
N PRO A 786 66.63 -16.85 9.11
CA PRO A 786 67.14 -15.51 9.40
C PRO A 786 68.66 -15.49 9.62
N SER A 787 69.36 -14.61 8.91
CA SER A 787 70.81 -14.41 9.09
C SER A 787 71.15 -13.83 10.46
N ASP A 788 72.26 -14.27 11.06
CA ASP A 788 72.67 -13.82 12.42
C ASP A 788 73.13 -12.36 12.51
N SER A 789 73.41 -11.73 11.37
CA SER A 789 73.61 -10.28 11.27
C SER A 789 72.31 -9.47 11.32
N GLY A 790 71.15 -10.10 11.22
CA GLY A 790 69.85 -9.45 11.12
C GLY A 790 69.03 -9.47 12.41
N PHE A 791 68.36 -8.34 12.69
CA PHE A 791 67.50 -8.13 13.86
C PHE A 791 66.07 -7.68 13.49
N CYS A 792 65.87 -7.16 12.28
CA CYS A 792 64.59 -6.74 11.73
C CYS A 792 64.33 -7.42 10.37
N ALA A 793 63.07 -7.68 10.01
CA ALA A 793 62.72 -8.43 8.81
C ALA A 793 62.05 -7.57 7.72
N TYR A 794 62.31 -7.92 6.46
CA TYR A 794 61.69 -7.31 5.29
C TYR A 794 61.26 -8.37 4.28
N LEU A 795 60.31 -8.04 3.42
CA LEU A 795 59.87 -8.90 2.32
C LEU A 795 60.79 -8.72 1.11
N GLU A 796 61.49 -9.77 0.68
CA GLU A 796 62.35 -9.71 -0.53
C GLU A 796 61.57 -10.12 -1.80
N ARG A 797 60.62 -11.08 -1.69
CA ARG A 797 60.00 -11.70 -2.87
C ARG A 797 58.50 -11.93 -2.71
N ALA A 798 57.71 -11.18 -3.48
CA ALA A 798 56.25 -11.28 -3.53
C ALA A 798 55.74 -12.63 -4.07
N GLN A 799 56.55 -13.35 -4.86
CA GLN A 799 56.19 -14.62 -5.50
C GLN A 799 56.28 -15.84 -4.57
N VAL A 800 56.96 -15.73 -3.42
CA VAL A 800 57.25 -16.87 -2.52
C VAL A 800 57.04 -16.56 -1.03
N SER A 801 56.32 -15.47 -0.71
CA SER A 801 56.04 -15.04 0.67
C SER A 801 57.31 -14.89 1.53
N GLY A 802 58.41 -14.47 0.90
CA GLY A 802 59.78 -14.68 1.38
C GLY A 802 60.34 -13.53 2.20
N LEU A 803 60.67 -13.82 3.46
CA LEU A 803 61.31 -12.90 4.41
C LEU A 803 62.83 -13.06 4.47
N LYS A 804 63.52 -11.94 4.69
CA LYS A 804 64.95 -11.85 5.02
C LYS A 804 65.20 -11.03 6.28
N ALA A 805 66.26 -11.35 7.00
CA ALA A 805 66.72 -10.56 8.15
C ALA A 805 67.80 -9.54 7.72
N ASN A 806 67.80 -8.37 8.35
CA ASN A 806 68.76 -7.28 8.10
C ASN A 806 69.04 -6.53 9.42
N PRO A 807 70.16 -5.79 9.56
CA PRO A 807 70.30 -4.84 10.65
C PRO A 807 69.20 -3.78 10.57
N CYS A 808 68.56 -3.44 11.68
CA CYS A 808 67.48 -2.44 11.73
C CYS A 808 67.94 -1.03 11.27
N THR A 809 69.26 -0.79 11.33
CA THR A 809 69.96 0.42 10.85
C THR A 809 70.27 0.43 9.35
N ALA A 810 70.10 -0.69 8.63
CA ALA A 810 70.16 -0.72 7.17
C ALA A 810 68.95 0.00 6.56
N THR A 811 68.95 0.25 5.24
CA THR A 811 67.76 0.77 4.52
C THR A 811 67.22 -0.25 3.54
N THR A 812 65.90 -0.34 3.40
CA THR A 812 65.22 -1.12 2.34
C THR A 812 64.20 -0.26 1.62
N ASP A 813 63.78 -0.69 0.43
CA ASP A 813 62.94 0.10 -0.46
C ASP A 813 61.46 -0.11 -0.14
N GLY A 814 60.99 0.59 0.89
CA GLY A 814 59.59 0.69 1.30
C GLY A 814 59.31 0.18 2.71
N LEU A 815 58.04 0.31 3.11
CA LEU A 815 57.53 -0.10 4.42
C LEU A 815 56.01 -0.31 4.39
N ILE A 816 55.49 -1.12 5.31
CA ILE A 816 54.06 -1.36 5.47
C ILE A 816 53.60 -0.88 6.85
N CYS A 817 52.65 0.06 6.86
CA CYS A 817 51.98 0.52 8.07
C CYS A 817 50.64 -0.18 8.28
N GLU A 818 50.24 -0.30 9.54
CA GLU A 818 48.98 -0.88 9.99
C GLU A 818 48.34 -0.04 11.09
N LYS A 819 47.00 0.02 11.12
CA LYS A 819 46.21 0.48 12.26
C LYS A 819 44.88 -0.29 12.33
N PRO A 820 44.18 -0.29 13.48
CA PRO A 820 42.84 -0.91 13.56
C PRO A 820 41.85 -0.27 12.60
N ALA A 821 40.87 -1.05 12.12
CA ALA A 821 39.72 -0.52 11.40
C ALA A 821 38.77 0.21 12.37
N GLY A 822 38.51 1.50 12.10
CA GLY A 822 37.59 2.33 12.88
C GLY A 822 38.21 3.12 14.05
N SER A 823 37.57 4.25 14.37
CA SER A 823 37.85 5.02 15.59
C SER A 823 37.00 4.49 16.77
N PRO A 824 37.37 4.77 18.04
CA PRO A 824 36.54 4.41 19.19
C PRO A 824 35.12 5.01 19.22
N GLN A 825 34.77 5.86 18.26
CA GLN A 825 33.44 6.45 18.13
C GLN A 825 32.46 5.53 17.38
N SER A 826 32.93 4.60 16.53
CA SER A 826 32.06 3.68 15.76
C SER A 826 31.34 2.65 16.63
N GLN A 827 31.85 2.34 17.83
CA GLN A 827 31.14 1.51 18.83
C GLN A 827 29.89 2.20 19.42
N SER A 828 29.58 3.43 19.00
CA SER A 828 28.34 4.15 19.33
C SER A 828 27.31 4.14 18.20
N ALA A 829 27.29 3.07 17.39
CA ALA A 829 26.14 2.71 16.55
C ALA A 829 24.89 2.62 17.44
N ARG A 830 24.10 3.70 17.48
CA ARG A 830 22.91 3.80 18.33
C ARG A 830 21.96 2.66 17.95
N PRO A 831 21.45 1.87 18.91
CA PRO A 831 20.56 0.76 18.58
C PRO A 831 19.34 1.30 17.84
N CYS A 832 18.98 0.65 16.72
CA CYS A 832 17.82 1.04 15.94
C CYS A 832 16.59 1.12 16.84
N LYS A 833 15.79 2.17 16.62
CA LYS A 833 14.48 2.36 17.26
C LYS A 833 13.63 1.11 17.04
N THR A 834 12.86 0.74 18.06
CA THR A 834 11.84 -0.30 17.96
C THR A 834 10.87 0.05 16.83
N PRO A 835 10.71 -0.81 15.79
CA PRO A 835 9.79 -0.55 14.68
C PRO A 835 8.38 -0.26 15.19
N CYS A 836 7.70 0.71 14.56
CA CYS A 836 6.38 1.19 14.99
C CYS A 836 5.41 0.03 15.25
N SER A 837 5.38 -0.99 14.38
CA SER A 837 4.50 -2.16 14.49
C SER A 837 4.65 -3.02 15.74
N LEU A 838 5.71 -2.84 16.54
CA LEU A 838 5.89 -3.52 17.82
C LEU A 838 5.34 -2.73 19.01
N HIS A 839 4.89 -1.48 18.82
CA HIS A 839 4.24 -0.69 19.87
C HIS A 839 2.75 -1.02 19.96
N THR A 840 2.36 -1.62 21.08
CA THR A 840 1.00 -2.11 21.36
C THR A 840 0.09 -1.11 22.10
N SER A 841 0.54 0.14 22.27
CA SER A 841 -0.24 1.21 22.91
C SER A 841 0.07 2.57 22.27
N CYS A 842 -0.91 3.49 22.34
CA CYS A 842 -0.74 4.83 21.77
C CYS A 842 0.49 5.55 22.36
N ALA A 843 0.64 5.58 23.69
CA ALA A 843 1.74 6.31 24.33
C ALA A 843 3.11 5.82 23.87
N ASN A 844 3.32 4.49 23.73
CA ASN A 844 4.58 3.94 23.22
C ASN A 844 4.82 4.28 21.73
N CYS A 845 3.75 4.41 20.95
CA CYS A 845 3.78 4.82 19.55
C CYS A 845 4.12 6.30 19.38
N THR A 846 3.39 7.20 20.06
CA THR A 846 3.49 8.66 19.87
C THR A 846 4.67 9.31 20.62
N ASN A 847 5.32 8.58 21.55
CA ASN A 847 6.61 8.97 22.14
C ASN A 847 7.70 9.29 21.09
N GLN A 848 7.57 8.76 19.85
CA GLN A 848 8.46 9.02 18.73
C GLN A 848 7.78 9.98 17.74
N ALA A 849 7.68 11.24 18.13
CA ALA A 849 6.87 12.25 17.45
C ALA A 849 7.12 12.32 15.93
N MET A 850 6.05 12.09 15.16
CA MET A 850 5.96 12.09 13.69
C MET A 850 6.65 10.94 12.91
N GLU A 851 7.41 10.05 13.56
CA GLU A 851 7.90 8.82 12.90
C GLU A 851 6.84 7.72 12.87
N CYS A 852 6.05 7.58 13.94
CA CYS A 852 4.97 6.61 14.02
C CYS A 852 3.58 7.27 14.09
N MET A 853 2.58 6.61 13.53
CA MET A 853 1.16 6.95 13.66
C MET A 853 0.41 5.86 14.44
N TRP A 854 -0.34 6.24 15.47
CA TRP A 854 -1.24 5.33 16.19
C TRP A 854 -2.66 5.39 15.62
N CYS A 855 -3.27 4.23 15.36
CA CYS A 855 -4.64 4.10 14.88
C CYS A 855 -5.55 3.44 15.95
N SER A 856 -6.42 4.22 16.59
CA SER A 856 -7.24 3.77 17.72
C SER A 856 -8.27 2.69 17.36
N SER A 857 -8.92 2.79 16.20
CA SER A 857 -9.97 1.87 15.74
C SER A 857 -9.47 0.47 15.33
N THR A 858 -8.16 0.36 15.05
CA THR A 858 -7.47 -0.91 14.76
C THR A 858 -6.52 -1.35 15.87
N GLN A 859 -6.22 -0.50 16.86
CA GLN A 859 -5.24 -0.71 17.93
C GLN A 859 -3.83 -1.03 17.40
N ARG A 860 -3.38 -0.28 16.37
CA ARG A 860 -2.10 -0.50 15.68
C ARG A 860 -1.27 0.77 15.64
N CYS A 861 0.03 0.62 15.86
CA CYS A 861 1.04 1.60 15.52
C CYS A 861 1.65 1.26 14.15
N VAL A 862 1.79 2.24 13.27
CA VAL A 862 2.39 2.08 11.93
C VAL A 862 3.45 3.15 11.68
N ASP A 863 4.37 2.90 10.76
CA ASP A 863 5.33 3.89 10.27
C ASP A 863 4.59 4.96 9.45
N SER A 864 4.93 6.24 9.62
CA SER A 864 4.25 7.33 8.91
C SER A 864 4.43 7.26 7.39
N SER A 865 5.56 6.74 6.89
CA SER A 865 5.79 6.48 5.47
C SER A 865 4.98 5.32 4.88
N ALA A 866 4.38 4.49 5.75
CA ALA A 866 3.62 3.31 5.39
C ALA A 866 2.12 3.43 5.70
N TYR A 867 1.61 4.61 6.09
CA TYR A 867 0.20 4.81 6.45
C TYR A 867 -0.75 4.40 5.32
N VAL A 868 -0.55 4.95 4.11
CA VAL A 868 -1.38 4.70 2.92
C VAL A 868 -1.46 3.19 2.58
N ILE A 869 -0.32 2.49 2.55
CA ILE A 869 -0.29 1.04 2.28
C ILE A 869 -0.74 0.17 3.47
N SER A 870 -0.73 0.72 4.70
CA SER A 870 -1.20 0.03 5.91
C SER A 870 -2.72 0.05 6.05
N PHE A 871 -3.40 1.02 5.43
CA PHE A 871 -4.86 1.20 5.50
C PHE A 871 -5.48 1.60 4.15
N PRO A 872 -5.15 0.95 3.01
CA PRO A 872 -5.47 1.45 1.67
C PRO A 872 -6.98 1.47 1.33
N TYR A 873 -7.81 0.89 2.20
CA TYR A 873 -9.28 0.91 2.10
C TYR A 873 -9.92 1.83 3.16
N GLY A 874 -9.18 2.82 3.66
CA GLY A 874 -9.61 3.70 4.77
C GLY A 874 -9.86 2.91 6.06
N GLN A 875 -9.08 1.86 6.34
CA GLN A 875 -9.34 0.95 7.47
C GLN A 875 -9.05 1.59 8.84
N CYS A 876 -8.53 2.82 8.87
CA CYS A 876 -8.21 3.57 10.08
C CYS A 876 -9.15 4.78 10.25
N LEU A 877 -10.16 4.64 11.11
CA LEU A 877 -11.16 5.70 11.40
C LEU A 877 -10.54 7.04 11.80
N GLU A 878 -9.46 7.00 12.61
CA GLU A 878 -8.69 8.17 13.03
C GLU A 878 -7.26 7.75 13.44
N TRP A 879 -6.30 8.65 13.24
CA TRP A 879 -4.92 8.46 13.65
C TRP A 879 -4.40 9.60 14.54
N GLN A 880 -3.37 9.31 15.34
CA GLN A 880 -2.77 10.21 16.34
C GLN A 880 -1.24 10.07 16.32
N THR A 881 -0.50 11.18 16.42
CA THR A 881 0.99 11.21 16.39
C THR A 881 1.64 11.84 17.63
N GLN A 882 0.84 12.41 18.54
CA GLN A 882 1.30 13.08 19.76
C GLN A 882 0.32 12.80 20.92
N ASP A 883 -0.80 13.51 20.98
CA ASP A 883 -1.78 13.47 22.08
C ASP A 883 -2.63 12.19 22.07
N CYS A 884 -2.29 11.24 22.95
CA CYS A 884 -3.12 10.07 23.24
C CYS A 884 -4.31 10.46 24.12
N SER A 885 -5.43 10.82 23.50
CA SER A 885 -6.70 11.00 24.21
C SER A 885 -7.15 9.68 24.88
N ALA A 886 -7.94 9.76 25.95
CA ALA A 886 -8.32 8.59 26.77
C ALA A 886 -8.89 7.45 25.90
N GLN A 887 -8.18 6.33 25.79
CA GLN A 887 -8.44 5.39 24.67
C GLN A 887 -9.75 4.61 24.76
N ASN A 888 -10.35 4.51 25.95
CA ASN A 888 -11.57 3.76 26.20
C ASN A 888 -12.66 4.71 26.71
N CYS A 889 -13.92 4.40 26.39
CA CYS A 889 -15.07 5.24 26.77
C CYS A 889 -15.16 5.46 28.29
N SER A 890 -14.83 4.43 29.08
CA SER A 890 -14.84 4.47 30.55
C SER A 890 -13.90 5.50 31.20
N GLY A 891 -12.97 6.11 30.45
CA GLY A 891 -12.18 7.25 30.94
C GLY A 891 -12.94 8.59 30.95
N LEU A 892 -14.04 8.70 30.20
CA LEU A 892 -14.76 9.95 29.95
C LEU A 892 -15.83 10.17 31.02
N ARG A 893 -15.81 11.35 31.66
CA ARG A 893 -16.56 11.63 32.89
C ARG A 893 -17.79 12.54 32.71
N THR A 894 -17.98 13.14 31.54
CA THR A 894 -19.23 13.85 31.22
C THR A 894 -19.92 13.24 30.01
N CYS A 895 -21.23 13.46 29.92
CA CYS A 895 -22.02 13.10 28.76
C CYS A 895 -21.52 13.78 27.47
N VAL A 896 -20.99 15.01 27.57
CA VAL A 896 -20.45 15.75 26.42
C VAL A 896 -19.19 15.08 25.89
N ASP A 897 -18.17 14.88 26.73
CA ASP A 897 -16.89 14.28 26.30
C ASP A 897 -17.09 12.84 25.79
N CYS A 898 -18.07 12.12 26.37
CA CYS A 898 -18.49 10.81 25.92
C CYS A 898 -19.11 10.85 24.51
N LEU A 899 -20.11 11.71 24.28
CA LEU A 899 -20.84 11.77 23.01
C LEU A 899 -20.11 12.60 21.92
N GLU A 900 -19.00 13.25 22.26
CA GLU A 900 -18.01 13.74 21.28
C GLU A 900 -17.27 12.58 20.55
N ARG A 901 -17.48 11.32 20.96
CA ARG A 901 -16.84 10.13 20.37
C ARG A 901 -17.80 9.21 19.63
N ALA A 902 -17.40 8.73 18.46
CA ALA A 902 -18.24 7.90 17.59
C ALA A 902 -18.34 6.45 18.09
N GLU A 903 -17.38 6.02 18.91
CA GLU A 903 -17.28 4.72 19.57
C GLU A 903 -17.98 4.64 20.93
N CYS A 904 -18.53 5.74 21.47
CA CYS A 904 -19.04 5.78 22.84
C CYS A 904 -20.54 6.11 22.94
N GLY A 905 -21.17 5.52 23.95
CA GLY A 905 -22.52 5.84 24.41
C GLY A 905 -22.55 6.14 25.91
N TRP A 906 -23.30 7.18 26.29
CA TRP A 906 -23.46 7.58 27.70
C TRP A 906 -24.64 6.85 28.35
N CYS A 907 -24.40 6.28 29.53
CA CYS A 907 -25.45 5.78 30.42
C CYS A 907 -25.62 6.77 31.58
N GLY A 908 -26.67 7.61 31.52
CA GLY A 908 -27.02 8.51 32.62
C GLY A 908 -27.63 7.77 33.81
N ASP A 909 -27.43 8.29 35.02
CA ASP A 909 -28.17 7.85 36.21
C ASP A 909 -29.40 8.75 36.47
N PRO A 910 -30.41 8.26 37.22
CA PRO A 910 -31.69 8.96 37.37
C PRO A 910 -31.66 10.09 38.42
N SER A 911 -30.48 10.54 38.87
CA SER A 911 -30.37 11.61 39.87
C SER A 911 -30.49 13.02 39.30
N ASN A 912 -30.45 13.18 37.97
CA ASN A 912 -30.44 14.48 37.28
C ASN A 912 -29.28 15.40 37.74
N THR A 913 -28.11 14.83 38.06
CA THR A 913 -26.89 15.57 38.48
C THR A 913 -25.77 15.54 37.43
N GLY A 914 -26.08 15.15 36.18
CA GLY A 914 -25.06 14.90 35.15
C GLY A 914 -24.22 13.63 35.39
N LYS A 915 -24.60 12.81 36.38
CA LYS A 915 -23.93 11.56 36.75
C LYS A 915 -24.27 10.41 35.80
N GLY A 916 -23.31 9.53 35.58
CA GLY A 916 -23.42 8.40 34.66
C GLY A 916 -22.10 7.68 34.39
N VAL A 917 -22.13 6.78 33.41
CA VAL A 917 -20.98 5.99 32.97
C VAL A 917 -20.92 6.04 31.45
N CYS A 918 -19.76 6.43 30.90
CA CYS A 918 -19.48 6.30 29.48
C CYS A 918 -18.97 4.89 29.17
N MET A 919 -19.53 4.23 28.16
CA MET A 919 -19.15 2.88 27.72
C MET A 919 -19.17 2.82 26.19
N GLU A 920 -18.61 1.75 25.62
CA GLU A 920 -18.61 1.52 24.18
C GLU A 920 -20.06 1.45 23.65
N GLY A 921 -20.37 2.24 22.62
CA GLY A 921 -21.73 2.26 22.06
C GLY A 921 -22.05 3.35 21.05
N SER A 922 -23.30 3.83 21.06
CA SER A 922 -23.83 4.84 20.13
C SER A 922 -24.39 6.06 20.88
N TYR A 923 -24.79 7.10 20.13
CA TYR A 923 -25.50 8.26 20.67
C TYR A 923 -26.80 7.91 21.42
N ARG A 924 -27.38 6.71 21.21
CA ARG A 924 -28.56 6.18 21.95
C ARG A 924 -28.19 5.59 23.31
N GLY A 925 -26.92 5.29 23.53
CA GLY A 925 -26.40 4.65 24.73
C GLY A 925 -25.47 3.46 24.44
N PRO A 926 -25.04 2.75 25.50
CA PRO A 926 -24.11 1.62 25.40
C PRO A 926 -24.66 0.43 24.60
N LEU A 927 -23.76 -0.29 23.90
CA LEU A 927 -24.09 -1.50 23.14
C LEU A 927 -23.41 -2.74 23.77
N LYS A 928 -23.94 -3.95 23.55
CA LYS A 928 -23.27 -5.23 23.87
C LYS A 928 -22.95 -6.02 22.60
N PRO A 929 -21.89 -6.85 22.59
CA PRO A 929 -21.65 -7.81 21.50
C PRO A 929 -22.81 -8.79 21.32
N VAL A 930 -23.13 -9.14 20.07
CA VAL A 930 -24.18 -10.12 19.76
C VAL A 930 -23.77 -11.52 20.22
N SER A 931 -24.57 -12.14 21.09
CA SER A 931 -24.34 -13.53 21.52
C SER A 931 -24.75 -14.52 20.41
N PRO A 932 -23.87 -15.45 19.97
CA PRO A 932 -24.10 -16.30 18.80
C PRO A 932 -25.25 -17.32 18.95
N THR A 933 -25.82 -17.45 20.14
CA THR A 933 -26.95 -18.33 20.49
C THR A 933 -28.34 -17.75 20.15
N ARG A 934 -28.42 -16.52 19.63
CA ARG A 934 -29.68 -15.90 19.17
C ARG A 934 -29.78 -15.67 17.66
N ALA A 935 -28.71 -15.91 16.90
CA ALA A 935 -28.70 -15.79 15.45
C ALA A 935 -29.33 -17.03 14.79
N GLY A 936 -30.11 -16.83 13.72
CA GLY A 936 -30.53 -17.94 12.87
C GLY A 936 -29.36 -18.50 12.04
N PRO A 937 -29.44 -19.74 11.52
CA PRO A 937 -28.38 -20.36 10.71
C PRO A 937 -28.14 -19.71 9.33
N ARG A 938 -28.75 -18.54 9.04
CA ARG A 938 -28.46 -17.69 7.89
C ARG A 938 -27.78 -16.36 8.25
N ASP A 939 -27.74 -16.00 9.53
CA ASP A 939 -27.13 -14.74 10.01
C ASP A 939 -25.74 -14.96 10.60
N GLN A 940 -25.38 -16.19 10.97
CA GLN A 940 -24.05 -16.52 11.50
C GLN A 940 -22.90 -16.28 10.48
N ASP A 941 -23.17 -16.39 9.18
CA ASP A 941 -22.21 -16.02 8.11
C ASP A 941 -22.13 -14.50 7.85
N ARG A 942 -23.00 -13.70 8.47
CA ARG A 942 -23.07 -12.24 8.27
C ARG A 942 -22.59 -11.44 9.48
N LEU A 943 -22.78 -11.98 10.69
CA LEU A 943 -22.34 -11.37 11.92
C LEU A 943 -20.81 -11.35 12.00
N ARG A 944 -20.20 -10.16 12.04
CA ARG A 944 -18.77 -10.01 12.33
C ARG A 944 -18.54 -10.06 13.84
N ASP A 945 -17.32 -10.44 14.25
CA ASP A 945 -16.83 -10.49 15.65
C ASP A 945 -16.71 -9.09 16.33
N ARG A 946 -17.37 -8.09 15.76
CA ARG A 946 -17.48 -6.69 16.21
C ARG A 946 -18.93 -6.18 16.26
N ASP A 947 -19.92 -6.94 15.82
CA ASP A 947 -21.29 -6.45 15.72
C ASP A 947 -21.91 -6.33 17.12
N MET A 948 -22.35 -5.11 17.46
CA MET A 948 -22.90 -4.77 18.76
C MET A 948 -24.33 -4.22 18.64
N VAL A 949 -25.18 -4.59 19.60
CA VAL A 949 -26.61 -4.22 19.63
C VAL A 949 -26.91 -3.45 20.91
N LEU A 950 -27.83 -2.49 20.82
CA LEU A 950 -28.28 -1.66 21.94
C LEU A 950 -28.89 -2.53 23.04
N ASP A 951 -28.24 -2.56 24.20
CA ASP A 951 -28.73 -3.30 25.35
C ASP A 951 -28.87 -2.36 26.56
N GLN A 952 -30.11 -1.92 26.76
CA GLN A 952 -30.52 -1.04 27.85
C GLN A 952 -30.27 -1.66 29.24
N SER A 953 -30.04 -2.98 29.34
CA SER A 953 -29.61 -3.64 30.58
C SER A 953 -28.17 -3.33 31.00
N LEU A 954 -27.37 -2.61 30.18
CA LEU A 954 -26.10 -2.03 30.66
C LEU A 954 -26.30 -0.89 31.65
N CYS A 955 -27.48 -0.27 31.68
CA CYS A 955 -27.81 0.78 32.63
C CYS A 955 -28.47 0.21 33.89
N SER A 956 -27.82 0.42 35.05
CA SER A 956 -28.21 -0.12 36.36
C SER A 956 -29.43 0.57 37.00
N SER A 957 -30.34 1.12 36.20
CA SER A 957 -31.56 1.81 36.63
C SER A 957 -32.61 1.77 35.53
N ASP A 958 -33.85 1.46 35.93
CA ASP A 958 -34.99 1.29 35.01
C ASP A 958 -35.35 2.57 34.25
N ARG A 959 -35.74 2.42 32.97
CA ARG A 959 -36.10 3.46 31.97
C ARG A 959 -34.90 4.29 31.47
N GLY A 960 -34.53 4.05 30.21
CA GLY A 960 -33.40 4.72 29.54
C GLY A 960 -33.75 6.03 28.82
N CYS A 961 -32.74 6.65 28.22
CA CYS A 961 -32.84 7.88 27.45
C CYS A 961 -33.69 7.72 26.18
N VAL A 962 -34.93 8.20 26.22
CA VAL A 962 -35.76 8.48 25.03
C VAL A 962 -35.95 9.99 24.97
N ASN A 963 -35.72 10.59 23.80
CA ASN A 963 -35.59 12.04 23.59
C ASN A 963 -34.40 12.70 24.30
N GLY A 964 -33.20 12.17 24.02
CA GLY A 964 -31.96 12.94 24.10
C GLY A 964 -31.12 12.74 25.36
N SER A 965 -29.86 13.13 25.25
CA SER A 965 -28.83 13.08 26.29
C SER A 965 -28.83 14.31 27.22
N VAL A 966 -29.89 15.12 27.15
CA VAL A 966 -30.02 16.45 27.78
C VAL A 966 -30.82 16.34 29.08
N CYS A 967 -30.31 16.93 30.15
CA CYS A 967 -31.02 17.04 31.42
C CYS A 967 -32.00 18.22 31.39
N GLU A 968 -33.30 17.96 31.37
CA GLU A 968 -34.33 19.02 31.38
C GLU A 968 -34.26 19.89 32.66
N HIS A 969 -33.89 19.28 33.79
CA HIS A 969 -33.71 19.92 35.10
C HIS A 969 -32.44 19.40 35.76
N CYS A 970 -31.68 20.27 36.42
CA CYS A 970 -30.41 19.92 37.09
C CYS A 970 -30.48 20.03 38.61
N GLY A 971 -30.01 18.99 39.31
CA GLY A 971 -29.92 18.92 40.76
C GLY A 971 -28.63 19.52 41.34
N ASN A 972 -28.48 19.47 42.67
CA ASN A 972 -27.23 19.79 43.39
C ASN A 972 -26.52 21.10 43.00
N LEU A 973 -27.29 22.16 42.71
CA LEU A 973 -26.77 23.50 42.37
C LEU A 973 -25.94 23.52 41.08
N THR A 974 -26.25 22.62 40.15
CA THR A 974 -25.63 22.50 38.82
C THR A 974 -26.50 23.10 37.70
N ALA A 975 -25.90 23.35 36.55
CA ALA A 975 -26.50 24.00 35.38
C ALA A 975 -25.84 23.54 34.08
N GLY A 976 -26.45 23.90 32.94
CA GLY A 976 -26.07 23.47 31.61
C GLY A 976 -26.86 22.25 31.13
N THR A 977 -26.82 21.97 29.82
CA THR A 977 -27.60 20.92 29.15
C THR A 977 -27.37 19.50 29.66
N HIS A 978 -26.28 19.26 30.39
CA HIS A 978 -25.93 17.97 30.99
C HIS A 978 -25.48 18.15 32.45
N CYS A 979 -25.90 19.25 33.10
CA CYS A 979 -25.52 19.62 34.46
C CYS A 979 -23.99 19.80 34.67
N GLN A 980 -23.27 20.11 33.59
CA GLN A 980 -21.80 20.13 33.49
C GLN A 980 -21.14 21.39 34.08
N SER A 981 -21.88 22.26 34.75
CA SER A 981 -21.37 23.52 35.33
C SER A 981 -22.08 23.81 36.66
N CYS A 982 -21.47 24.60 37.53
CA CYS A 982 -22.19 25.13 38.70
C CYS A 982 -23.17 26.23 38.28
N MET A 983 -24.28 26.37 39.01
CA MET A 983 -25.16 27.52 38.87
C MET A 983 -24.38 28.82 39.14
N PRO A 984 -24.72 29.95 38.47
CA PRO A 984 -24.08 31.24 38.74
C PRO A 984 -24.12 31.61 40.23
N GLY A 985 -22.94 31.89 40.81
CA GLY A 985 -22.77 32.19 42.23
C GLY A 985 -22.37 31.00 43.12
N TYR A 986 -22.24 29.79 42.57
CA TYR A 986 -21.80 28.58 43.29
C TYR A 986 -20.47 28.05 42.74
N TYR A 987 -19.69 27.37 43.58
CA TYR A 987 -18.30 27.01 43.30
C TYR A 987 -18.00 25.55 43.66
N GLY A 988 -17.32 24.83 42.76
CA GLY A 988 -16.94 23.43 42.95
C GLY A 988 -16.71 22.72 41.61
N ASP A 989 -16.62 21.40 41.67
CA ASP A 989 -16.60 20.53 40.49
C ASP A 989 -17.93 19.76 40.42
N PRO A 990 -18.77 19.97 39.39
CA PRO A 990 -20.02 19.23 39.19
C PRO A 990 -19.83 17.86 38.49
N ILE A 991 -18.64 17.58 37.92
CA ILE A 991 -18.44 16.46 36.98
C ILE A 991 -18.85 15.12 37.59
N ASN A 992 -19.64 14.36 36.82
CA ASN A 992 -20.16 13.04 37.16
C ASN A 992 -20.87 12.93 38.54
N GLY A 993 -21.70 13.92 38.88
CA GLY A 993 -22.39 13.98 40.17
C GLY A 993 -21.48 14.47 41.31
N GLY A 994 -20.59 15.41 40.98
CA GLY A 994 -19.79 16.17 41.95
C GLY A 994 -20.64 17.13 42.79
N LYS A 995 -20.02 18.17 43.34
CA LYS A 995 -20.66 19.11 44.27
C LYS A 995 -20.28 20.56 43.99
N CYS A 996 -21.30 21.35 43.65
CA CYS A 996 -21.25 22.80 43.69
C CYS A 996 -21.64 23.29 45.10
N ASN A 997 -20.78 24.09 45.70
CA ASN A 997 -20.94 24.59 47.06
C ASN A 997 -21.34 26.07 47.07
N VAL A 998 -22.04 26.47 48.13
CA VAL A 998 -22.29 27.89 48.44
C VAL A 998 -20.95 28.57 48.77
N PRO A 999 -20.69 29.81 48.32
CA PRO A 999 -19.55 30.58 48.83
C PRO A 999 -19.64 30.70 50.37
N LEU A 1000 -18.53 30.41 51.05
CA LEU A 1000 -18.39 30.67 52.47
C LEU A 1000 -18.43 32.18 52.71
N ILE A 1001 -19.60 32.68 53.13
CA ILE A 1001 -19.72 34.02 53.70
C ILE A 1001 -18.99 34.02 55.03
N ILE A 1002 -17.69 34.34 54.99
CA ILE A 1002 -16.92 34.66 56.18
C ILE A 1002 -17.52 35.95 56.74
N PHE A 1003 -18.34 35.81 57.78
CA PHE A 1003 -18.77 36.93 58.62
C PHE A 1003 -17.56 37.45 59.39
N THR A 1004 -16.79 38.32 58.74
CA THR A 1004 -15.78 39.16 59.41
C THR A 1004 -16.52 40.13 60.32
N LEU A 1005 -16.78 39.69 61.55
CA LEU A 1005 -17.28 40.54 62.63
C LEU A 1005 -16.22 41.61 62.93
N ILE A 1006 -16.43 42.81 62.41
CA ILE A 1006 -15.68 44.00 62.79
C ILE A 1006 -16.37 44.59 64.03
N PHE A 1007 -15.64 44.57 65.14
CA PHE A 1007 -15.83 45.38 66.34
C PHE A 1007 -14.45 45.88 66.78
#